data_AF-A0A7V2W7A4-F1
#
_entry.id   AF-A0A7V2W7A4-F1
#
_cell.length_a   1.000
_cell.length_b   1.000
_cell.length_c   1.000
_cell.angle_alpha   90.00
_cell.angle_beta   90.00
_cell.angle_gamma   90.00
#
_symmetry.space_group_name_H-M   'P 1'
#
loop_
_entity.id
_entity.type
_entity.pdbx_description
1 polymer ?
#
loop_
_entity_poly.entity_id
_entity_poly.type
_entity_poly.pdbx_seq_one_letter_code
_entity_poly.pdbx_strand_id
1 'polypeptide(L)'
;MNINNFEKSFSSAVLRRGKDLYRRNKVEDLERDIDDPNDWYASVEGSSDIYDLYVSIQPNGQVTDFDCDCPYDWGGPCKHLAAMLFKIRERTGGSCKQNSTKNKKAARPVSELLAVYEKLETTDQRIMKIAAVLWEQVSQTKIMEIFNAAKFKGRSKNIYGTELKPRLAKLLDEGLLILRYGNQYHCNKPLAEALCQQYFSSDPDFGDAAKAIRQKLPIHTYWYTHREPDRDFREMRIGLYTGDRALFEKYFIAVAGSYSGYSIEELLTYWLGETFDAEKLETFAPRIRNFLIAQKISSGIFQLERLNDYADYATERLAIMPEKDRSPMANSLALLSLLRGDREKPEQLSPHLNPISQGIYAASLLLLAGQTDKALDTFMLVQKQLRKNTGNNREVLHNMAGVFHILTYLKTRDPKYYKKIRTHIKQANKMNPTYSVLFRWLDGVVHFLENNRKLAERELENYFAPPMFGLFYHLCCYWVSESLVSIRSLTNACKNAHKKGYHWLAGEMNALLRKMGKELPGIPMPGGEPLHKVLPRIEEWENALNVLLKMGGKKSASGDGKTDRIAWLVNFESGHVQARHQTYGKSGWLKGRAVSFSRLQKGDVPNLTAQDQLFINSIRYAWGSSINMTHHSTSWKHLVGHPLLFLEKSPKT
;
A
#
# COMPACT_ATOMS: atom_id res chain seq x y z
N MET A 1 26.38 31.39 6.84
CA MET A 1 25.79 31.26 5.48
C MET A 1 24.32 31.69 5.55
N ASN A 2 23.63 32.04 4.46
CA ASN A 2 22.21 32.44 4.53
C ASN A 2 21.32 31.50 3.69
N ILE A 3 20.16 31.10 4.21
CA ILE A 3 19.23 30.14 3.58
C ILE A 3 18.78 30.55 2.17
N ASN A 4 18.80 31.84 1.85
CA ASN A 4 18.39 32.34 0.54
C ASN A 4 19.49 32.23 -0.54
N ASN A 5 20.75 32.04 -0.15
CA ASN A 5 21.89 32.00 -1.08
C ASN A 5 23.04 31.07 -0.61
N PHE A 6 22.72 30.06 0.20
CA PHE A 6 23.69 29.17 0.83
C PHE A 6 24.54 28.43 -0.19
N GLU A 7 24.10 28.31 -1.45
CA GLU A 7 24.82 27.64 -2.52
C GLU A 7 26.26 28.16 -2.70
N LYS A 8 26.53 29.41 -2.34
CA LYS A 8 27.87 30.02 -2.39
C LYS A 8 28.84 29.49 -1.32
N SER A 9 28.31 28.87 -0.28
CA SER A 9 29.09 28.33 0.85
C SER A 9 29.50 26.87 0.66
N PHE A 10 29.13 26.25 -0.47
CA PHE A 10 29.46 24.86 -0.80
C PHE A 10 30.38 24.80 -2.02
N SER A 11 31.30 23.83 -2.04
CA SER A 11 32.00 23.50 -3.29
C SER A 11 31.02 22.97 -4.33
N SER A 12 31.30 23.23 -5.62
CA SER A 12 30.41 22.82 -6.72
C SER A 12 30.09 21.32 -6.72
N ALA A 13 31.06 20.48 -6.33
CA ALA A 13 30.90 19.03 -6.21
C ALA A 13 30.02 18.61 -5.02
N VAL A 14 30.15 19.28 -3.87
CA VAL A 14 29.31 18.99 -2.68
C VAL A 14 27.88 19.49 -2.92
N LEU A 15 27.72 20.70 -3.44
CA LEU A 15 26.42 21.29 -3.75
C LEU A 15 25.62 20.44 -4.74
N ARG A 16 26.27 19.94 -5.80
CA ARG A 16 25.64 19.04 -6.77
C ARG A 16 25.10 17.79 -6.08
N ARG A 17 25.92 17.14 -5.24
CA ARG A 17 25.52 15.92 -4.50
C ARG A 17 24.37 16.20 -3.52
N GLY A 18 24.40 17.33 -2.82
CA GLY A 18 23.30 17.71 -1.92
C GLY A 18 22.00 18.01 -2.65
N LYS A 19 22.06 18.69 -3.80
CA LYS A 19 20.89 18.93 -4.66
C LYS A 19 20.30 17.63 -5.20
N ASP A 20 21.14 16.64 -5.48
CA ASP A 20 20.69 15.31 -5.91
C ASP A 20 19.98 14.55 -4.77
N LEU A 21 20.50 14.60 -3.54
CA LEU A 21 19.83 14.01 -2.37
C LEU A 21 18.46 14.66 -2.12
N TYR A 22 18.39 15.99 -2.17
CA TYR A 22 17.13 16.73 -2.05
C TYR A 22 16.11 16.34 -3.13
N ARG A 23 16.51 16.31 -4.41
CA ARG A 23 15.62 15.93 -5.52
C ARG A 23 15.12 14.50 -5.45
N ARG A 24 15.86 13.62 -4.78
CA ARG A 24 15.51 12.22 -4.55
C ARG A 24 14.66 12.03 -3.28
N ASN A 25 14.18 13.12 -2.66
CA ASN A 25 13.45 13.11 -1.38
C ASN A 25 14.16 12.30 -0.29
N LYS A 26 15.49 12.34 -0.24
CA LYS A 26 16.29 11.65 0.78
C LYS A 26 16.39 12.40 2.11
N VAL A 27 15.66 13.51 2.25
CA VAL A 27 15.53 14.25 3.50
C VAL A 27 14.19 13.85 4.10
N GLU A 28 14.24 13.03 5.14
CA GLU A 28 13.11 12.49 5.87
C GLU A 28 12.98 13.21 7.22
N ASP A 29 11.79 13.13 7.83
CA ASP A 29 11.50 13.63 9.18
C ASP A 29 11.97 15.06 9.45
N LEU A 30 11.82 15.95 8.46
CA LEU A 30 12.13 17.36 8.64
C LEU A 30 11.14 17.98 9.63
N GLU A 31 11.61 18.35 10.81
CA GLU A 31 10.83 18.92 11.90
C GLU A 31 11.46 20.22 12.41
N ARG A 32 10.64 21.06 13.06
CA ARG A 32 11.10 22.23 13.82
C ARG A 32 11.06 21.88 15.30
N ASP A 33 12.05 22.34 16.04
CA ASP A 33 12.04 22.21 17.49
C ASP A 33 10.81 22.91 18.09
N ILE A 34 10.24 22.30 19.12
CA ILE A 34 9.02 22.78 19.78
C ILE A 34 9.34 23.94 20.73
N ASP A 35 10.53 23.95 21.31
CA ASP A 35 10.99 24.91 22.32
C ASP A 35 11.80 26.06 21.67
N ASP A 36 12.51 25.84 20.55
CA ASP A 36 13.13 26.91 19.73
C ASP A 36 12.75 26.83 18.23
N PRO A 37 11.85 27.70 17.73
CA PRO A 37 11.38 27.63 16.34
C PRO A 37 12.44 27.96 15.28
N ASN A 38 13.64 28.41 15.68
CA ASN A 38 14.78 28.63 14.77
C ASN A 38 15.53 27.33 14.44
N ASP A 39 15.27 26.27 15.19
CA ASP A 39 16.01 25.03 15.15
C ASP A 39 15.26 23.95 14.35
N TRP A 40 16.00 23.27 13.49
CA TRP A 40 15.48 22.27 12.56
C TRP A 40 16.24 20.97 12.67
N TYR A 41 15.52 19.86 12.60
CA TYR A 41 16.07 18.51 12.60
C TYR A 41 15.60 17.73 11.37
N ALA A 42 16.46 16.88 10.82
CA ALA A 42 16.10 15.95 9.75
C ALA A 42 17.05 14.76 9.69
N SER A 43 16.55 13.64 9.17
CA SER A 43 17.37 12.49 8.82
C SER A 43 17.59 12.46 7.31
N VAL A 44 18.84 12.29 6.88
CA VAL A 44 19.21 12.28 5.46
C VAL A 44 19.84 10.93 5.10
N GLU A 45 19.15 10.16 4.26
CA GLU A 45 19.64 8.89 3.78
C GLU A 45 20.82 9.09 2.82
N GLY A 46 22.00 8.67 3.27
CA GLY A 46 23.24 8.69 2.50
C GLY A 46 23.42 7.43 1.64
N SER A 47 24.63 7.24 1.13
CA SER A 47 24.94 6.08 0.28
C SER A 47 25.25 4.79 1.07
N SER A 48 25.46 4.91 2.38
CA SER A 48 25.91 3.83 3.26
C SER A 48 25.13 3.75 4.58
N ASP A 49 24.59 4.86 5.06
CA ASP A 49 23.82 4.95 6.30
C ASP A 49 22.85 6.15 6.26
N ILE A 50 21.98 6.25 7.26
CA ILE A 50 21.15 7.43 7.53
C ILE A 50 21.93 8.35 8.46
N TYR A 51 21.95 9.64 8.13
CA TYR A 51 22.68 10.65 8.88
C TYR A 51 21.71 11.65 9.48
N ASP A 52 21.82 11.91 10.77
CA ASP A 52 20.99 12.88 11.47
C ASP A 52 21.64 14.27 11.44
N LEU A 53 20.80 15.28 11.18
CA LEU A 53 21.22 16.66 11.00
C LEU A 53 20.42 17.62 11.85
N TYR A 54 21.14 18.65 12.29
CA TYR A 54 20.58 19.82 12.93
C TYR A 54 21.04 21.10 12.23
N VAL A 55 20.16 22.10 12.13
CA VAL A 55 20.52 23.44 11.68
C VAL A 55 19.71 24.51 12.41
N SER A 56 20.40 25.54 12.89
CA SER A 56 19.79 26.73 13.50
C SER A 56 19.76 27.89 12.51
N ILE A 57 18.56 28.42 12.26
CA ILE A 57 18.30 29.49 11.28
C ILE A 57 17.54 30.62 11.95
N GLN A 58 18.21 31.76 12.09
CA GLN A 58 17.61 32.97 12.63
C GLN A 58 16.50 33.53 11.72
N PRO A 59 15.55 34.34 12.23
CA PRO A 59 14.42 34.86 11.45
C PRO A 59 14.82 35.66 10.20
N ASN A 60 16.02 36.25 10.18
CA ASN A 60 16.58 36.95 9.02
C ASN A 60 17.18 36.01 7.94
N GLY A 61 17.04 34.70 8.12
CA GLY A 61 17.53 33.65 7.22
C GLY A 61 19.01 33.32 7.39
N GLN A 62 19.70 33.89 8.37
CA GLN A 62 21.09 33.57 8.66
C GLN A 62 21.18 32.21 9.36
N VAL A 63 21.98 31.30 8.80
CA VAL A 63 22.35 30.04 9.46
C VAL A 63 23.46 30.36 10.46
N THR A 64 23.18 30.14 11.74
CA THR A 64 24.08 30.43 12.86
C THR A 64 24.86 29.19 13.32
N ASP A 65 24.23 28.02 13.25
CA ASP A 65 24.86 26.76 13.63
C ASP A 65 24.31 25.58 12.83
N PHE A 66 25.11 24.52 12.69
CA PHE A 66 24.69 23.26 12.07
C PHE A 66 25.60 22.10 12.46
N ASP A 67 25.03 20.91 12.55
CA ASP A 67 25.78 19.67 12.75
C ASP A 67 25.23 18.52 11.89
N CYS A 68 26.09 17.58 11.56
CA CYS A 68 25.76 16.36 10.83
C CYS A 68 26.70 15.24 11.27
N ASP A 69 26.13 14.14 11.74
CA ASP A 69 26.85 12.95 12.24
C ASP A 69 27.60 12.14 11.14
N CYS A 70 27.61 12.63 9.90
CA CYS A 70 28.25 11.93 8.80
C CYS A 70 29.79 11.97 8.92
N PRO A 71 30.51 10.91 8.50
CA PRO A 71 31.96 10.79 8.66
C PRO A 71 32.78 11.68 7.69
N TYR A 72 32.20 12.78 7.21
CA TYR A 72 32.80 13.68 6.24
C TYR A 72 33.70 14.72 6.94
N ASP A 73 35.01 14.52 6.88
CA ASP A 73 36.00 15.32 7.63
C ASP A 73 36.86 16.26 6.75
N TRP A 74 36.28 16.84 5.69
CA TRP A 74 37.03 17.68 4.73
C TRP A 74 36.88 19.19 5.01
N GLY A 75 36.62 19.57 6.26
CA GLY A 75 36.70 20.96 6.73
C GLY A 75 35.64 21.92 6.16
N GLY A 76 34.43 21.45 5.87
CA GLY A 76 33.34 22.29 5.36
C GLY A 76 31.97 21.62 5.35
N PRO A 77 30.90 22.35 4.99
CA PRO A 77 29.53 21.86 5.10
C PRO A 77 29.26 20.68 4.15
N CYS A 78 28.64 19.62 4.67
CA CYS A 78 28.48 18.36 3.97
C CYS A 78 27.33 18.36 2.94
N LYS A 79 27.27 17.34 2.08
CA LYS A 79 26.19 17.20 1.08
C LYS A 79 24.81 17.01 1.71
N HIS A 80 24.72 16.43 2.92
CA HIS A 80 23.46 16.22 3.63
C HIS A 80 22.88 17.55 4.13
N LEU A 81 23.74 18.44 4.65
CA LEU A 81 23.33 19.80 5.04
C LEU A 81 22.81 20.58 3.85
N ALA A 82 23.50 20.52 2.70
CA ALA A 82 23.00 21.14 1.47
C ALA A 82 21.60 20.63 1.10
N ALA A 83 21.34 19.33 1.24
CA ALA A 83 20.04 18.72 0.96
C ALA A 83 18.94 19.23 1.91
N MET A 84 19.24 19.26 3.22
CA MET A 84 18.35 19.79 4.25
C MET A 84 18.01 21.27 4.01
N LEU A 85 18.99 22.10 3.68
CA LEU A 85 18.78 23.53 3.37
C LEU A 85 17.91 23.74 2.13
N PHE A 86 18.01 22.90 1.10
CA PHE A 86 17.07 22.93 -0.03
C PHE A 86 15.64 22.60 0.41
N LYS A 87 15.45 21.60 1.28
CA LYS A 87 14.14 21.18 1.79
C LYS A 87 13.50 22.22 2.71
N ILE A 88 14.28 22.84 3.59
CA ILE A 88 13.83 23.93 4.45
C ILE A 88 13.40 25.13 3.61
N ARG A 89 14.17 25.49 2.57
CA ARG A 89 13.82 26.61 1.68
C ARG A 89 12.53 26.37 0.89
N GLU A 90 12.29 25.12 0.45
CA GLU A 90 11.01 24.72 -0.17
C GLU A 90 9.85 24.88 0.82
N ARG A 91 10.00 24.40 2.05
CA ARG A 91 8.95 24.45 3.08
C ARG A 91 8.66 25.87 3.58
N THR A 92 9.66 26.75 3.57
CA THR A 92 9.54 28.15 4.00
C THR A 92 9.17 29.11 2.86
N GLY A 93 8.91 28.60 1.65
CA GLY A 93 8.42 29.40 0.51
C GLY A 93 9.49 30.26 -0.17
N GLY A 94 10.79 30.00 0.06
CA GLY A 94 11.89 30.77 -0.52
C GLY A 94 12.03 30.53 -2.02
N SER A 95 11.60 31.49 -2.85
CA SER A 95 11.68 31.40 -4.30
C SER A 95 13.13 31.27 -4.78
N CYS A 96 13.45 30.21 -5.52
CA CYS A 96 14.72 30.07 -6.23
C CYS A 96 14.77 31.09 -7.38
N LYS A 97 15.49 32.20 -7.22
CA LYS A 97 15.92 33.02 -8.37
C LYS A 97 17.01 32.23 -9.11
N GLN A 98 16.59 31.30 -9.96
CA GLN A 98 17.46 30.86 -11.05
C GLN A 98 17.56 32.01 -12.04
N ASN A 99 18.79 32.42 -12.33
CA ASN A 99 19.09 33.28 -13.46
C ASN A 99 18.73 32.53 -14.76
N SER A 100 17.45 32.58 -15.15
CA SER A 100 17.02 32.38 -16.53
C SER A 100 17.13 33.72 -17.24
N THR A 101 18.23 33.89 -17.96
CA THR A 101 18.33 34.96 -18.95
C THR A 101 17.22 34.78 -19.99
N LYS A 102 16.29 35.74 -19.98
CA LYS A 102 15.37 36.15 -21.06
C LYS A 102 14.48 35.07 -21.71
N ASN A 103 13.24 34.95 -21.20
CA ASN A 103 12.01 35.15 -21.99
C ASN A 103 10.77 34.97 -21.10
N LYS A 104 10.30 36.06 -20.46
CA LYS A 104 8.95 36.13 -19.89
C LYS A 104 7.97 36.53 -21.00
N LYS A 105 7.57 35.57 -21.84
CA LYS A 105 6.22 35.59 -22.45
C LYS A 105 5.31 34.81 -21.51
N ALA A 106 4.10 35.31 -21.25
CA ALA A 106 3.09 34.55 -20.50
C ALA A 106 2.89 33.18 -21.17
N ALA A 107 2.73 32.12 -20.38
CA ALA A 107 2.52 30.77 -20.92
C ALA A 107 1.19 30.76 -21.71
N ARG A 108 1.25 30.41 -23.00
CA ARG A 108 0.07 30.32 -23.87
C ARG A 108 -0.88 29.24 -23.31
N PRO A 109 -2.21 29.48 -23.30
CA PRO A 109 -3.18 28.46 -22.91
C PRO A 109 -3.15 27.27 -23.90
N VAL A 110 -3.54 26.09 -23.41
CA VAL A 110 -3.49 24.83 -24.20
C VAL A 110 -4.33 24.92 -25.47
N SER A 111 -5.50 25.57 -25.39
CA SER A 111 -6.39 25.78 -26.54
C SER A 111 -5.72 26.56 -27.67
N GLU A 112 -4.90 27.56 -27.34
CA GLU A 112 -4.15 28.33 -28.33
C GLU A 112 -3.02 27.49 -28.94
N LEU A 113 -2.31 26.71 -28.12
CA LEU A 113 -1.27 25.80 -28.59
C LEU A 113 -1.82 24.72 -29.54
N LEU A 114 -3.01 24.18 -29.25
CA LEU A 114 -3.72 23.25 -30.12
C LEU A 114 -4.11 23.91 -31.45
N ALA A 115 -4.68 25.12 -31.41
CA ALA A 115 -5.05 25.85 -32.63
C ALA A 115 -3.84 26.15 -33.53
N VAL A 116 -2.64 26.34 -32.96
CA VAL A 116 -1.40 26.44 -33.73
C VAL A 116 -0.99 25.09 -34.30
N TYR A 117 -1.03 24.02 -33.49
CA TYR A 117 -0.71 22.66 -33.94
C TYR A 117 -1.59 22.22 -35.11
N GLU A 118 -2.89 22.50 -35.08
CA GLU A 118 -3.84 22.13 -36.15
C GLU A 118 -3.52 22.82 -37.48
N LYS A 119 -2.86 23.99 -37.45
CA LYS A 119 -2.44 24.75 -38.64
C LYS A 119 -1.06 24.37 -39.15
N LEU A 120 -0.32 23.50 -38.45
CA LEU A 120 0.99 23.04 -38.89
C LEU A 120 0.87 22.16 -40.14
N GLU A 121 1.90 22.19 -40.98
CA GLU A 121 2.04 21.20 -42.05
C GLU A 121 2.25 19.78 -41.47
N THR A 122 1.88 18.75 -42.23
CA THR A 122 1.88 17.35 -41.77
C THR A 122 3.22 16.89 -41.19
N THR A 123 4.35 17.33 -41.76
CA THR A 123 5.69 16.99 -41.24
C THR A 123 5.93 17.57 -39.85
N ASP A 124 5.52 18.81 -39.61
CA ASP A 124 5.66 19.47 -38.31
C ASP A 124 4.71 18.85 -37.27
N GLN A 125 3.48 18.51 -37.67
CA GLN A 125 2.55 17.76 -36.82
C GLN A 125 3.15 16.41 -36.39
N ARG A 126 3.74 15.66 -37.32
CA ARG A 126 4.40 14.37 -37.02
C ARG A 126 5.58 14.51 -36.05
N ILE A 127 6.38 15.56 -36.17
CA ILE A 127 7.44 15.88 -35.20
C ILE A 127 6.82 16.12 -33.82
N MET A 128 5.73 16.88 -33.75
CA MET A 128 5.01 17.14 -32.50
C MET A 128 4.39 15.87 -31.90
N LYS A 129 3.83 14.97 -32.71
CA LYS A 129 3.32 13.66 -32.26
C LYS A 129 4.45 12.83 -31.61
N ILE A 130 5.62 12.76 -32.25
CA ILE A 130 6.79 12.07 -31.68
C ILE A 130 7.18 12.70 -30.33
N ALA A 131 7.30 14.03 -30.28
CA ALA A 131 7.68 14.74 -29.07
C ALA A 131 6.64 14.57 -27.95
N ALA A 132 5.35 14.53 -28.30
CA ALA A 132 4.25 14.27 -27.38
C ALA A 132 4.35 12.85 -26.82
N VAL A 133 4.46 11.81 -27.67
CA VAL A 133 4.55 10.43 -27.19
C VAL A 133 5.79 10.19 -26.32
N LEU A 134 6.94 10.78 -26.65
CA LEU A 134 8.18 10.63 -25.88
C LEU A 134 8.07 11.07 -24.42
N TRP A 135 7.31 12.14 -24.15
CA TRP A 135 7.08 12.67 -22.81
C TRP A 135 8.33 13.04 -21.99
N GLU A 136 9.52 12.99 -22.59
CA GLU A 136 10.80 13.25 -21.97
C GLU A 136 11.64 14.22 -22.82
N GLN A 137 12.85 14.52 -22.35
CA GLN A 137 13.81 15.34 -23.08
C GLN A 137 14.48 14.51 -24.17
N VAL A 138 14.53 15.03 -25.41
CA VAL A 138 15.04 14.30 -26.56
C VAL A 138 15.94 15.16 -27.46
N SER A 139 17.01 14.57 -27.99
CA SER A 139 17.93 15.26 -28.89
C SER A 139 17.35 15.36 -30.32
N GLN A 140 17.84 16.34 -31.09
CA GLN A 140 17.52 16.44 -32.52
C GLN A 140 17.81 15.14 -33.27
N THR A 141 18.96 14.51 -33.00
CA THR A 141 19.35 13.23 -33.62
C THR A 141 18.34 12.14 -33.34
N LYS A 142 17.86 12.05 -32.10
CA LYS A 142 16.90 11.01 -31.72
C LYS A 142 15.51 11.26 -32.31
N ILE A 143 15.06 12.52 -32.38
CA ILE A 143 13.82 12.89 -33.12
C ILE A 143 13.93 12.43 -34.59
N MET A 144 15.06 12.70 -35.24
CA MET A 144 15.31 12.30 -36.63
C MET A 144 15.27 10.78 -36.81
N GLU A 145 15.97 10.04 -35.94
CA GLU A 145 15.98 8.57 -35.97
C GLU A 145 14.59 7.97 -35.80
N ILE A 146 13.80 8.51 -34.87
CA ILE A 146 12.42 8.07 -34.60
C ILE A 146 11.52 8.41 -35.79
N PHE A 147 11.60 9.64 -36.32
CA PHE A 147 10.79 10.07 -37.47
C PHE A 147 11.00 9.16 -38.68
N ASN A 148 12.25 8.84 -38.99
CA ASN A 148 12.59 7.96 -40.11
C ASN A 148 12.20 6.49 -39.83
N ALA A 149 12.33 6.03 -38.58
CA ALA A 149 11.89 4.69 -38.18
C ALA A 149 10.37 4.52 -38.23
N ALA A 150 9.61 5.59 -37.95
CA ALA A 150 8.15 5.64 -38.13
C ALA A 150 7.73 5.68 -39.61
N LYS A 151 8.69 5.67 -40.54
CA LYS A 151 8.48 5.76 -42.00
C LYS A 151 7.76 7.04 -42.45
N PHE A 152 7.72 8.06 -41.60
CA PHE A 152 7.22 9.37 -41.98
C PHE A 152 8.10 10.00 -43.06
N LYS A 153 7.48 10.81 -43.92
CA LYS A 153 8.14 11.51 -45.01
C LYS A 153 8.14 13.02 -44.77
N GLY A 154 9.27 13.65 -45.03
CA GLY A 154 9.38 15.10 -45.19
C GLY A 154 8.93 15.49 -46.60
N ARG A 155 9.75 16.23 -47.34
CA ARG A 155 9.55 16.51 -48.78
C ARG A 155 9.83 15.26 -49.65
N SER A 156 9.04 14.20 -49.50
CA SER A 156 9.10 12.90 -50.22
C SER A 156 10.25 11.92 -49.88
N LYS A 157 11.14 12.26 -48.92
CA LYS A 157 12.23 11.40 -48.45
C LYS A 157 12.30 11.36 -46.91
N ASN A 158 13.24 10.58 -46.39
CA ASN A 158 13.63 10.62 -44.98
C ASN A 158 14.06 12.04 -44.60
N ILE A 159 13.81 12.44 -43.36
CA ILE A 159 14.23 13.74 -42.85
C ILE A 159 15.65 13.67 -42.30
N TYR A 160 16.45 14.71 -42.54
CA TYR A 160 17.82 14.84 -42.06
C TYR A 160 18.04 16.19 -41.36
N GLY A 161 19.19 16.39 -40.74
CA GLY A 161 19.47 17.57 -39.90
C GLY A 161 19.25 18.92 -40.58
N THR A 162 19.52 19.04 -41.87
CA THR A 162 19.33 20.26 -42.67
C THR A 162 17.86 20.65 -42.82
N GLU A 163 16.95 19.67 -42.93
CA GLU A 163 15.50 19.91 -42.97
C GLU A 163 14.89 19.99 -41.56
N LEU A 164 15.37 19.17 -40.61
CA LEU A 164 14.80 19.09 -39.27
C LEU A 164 15.10 20.33 -38.42
N LYS A 165 16.31 20.89 -38.51
CA LYS A 165 16.73 22.05 -37.69
C LYS A 165 15.82 23.28 -37.85
N PRO A 166 15.48 23.77 -39.07
CA PRO A 166 14.59 24.92 -39.22
C PRO A 166 13.17 24.61 -38.72
N ARG A 167 12.69 23.37 -38.86
CA ARG A 167 11.38 22.95 -38.32
C ARG A 167 11.35 23.00 -36.80
N LEU A 168 12.39 22.47 -36.13
CA LEU A 168 12.49 22.53 -34.67
C LEU A 168 12.58 23.97 -34.16
N ALA A 169 13.29 24.87 -34.86
CA ALA A 169 13.33 26.28 -34.52
C ALA A 169 11.95 26.93 -34.61
N LYS A 170 11.20 26.69 -35.71
CA LYS A 170 9.81 27.16 -35.85
C LYS A 170 8.92 26.66 -34.70
N LEU A 171 9.01 25.38 -34.34
CA LEU A 171 8.21 24.80 -33.26
C LEU A 171 8.58 25.35 -31.87
N LEU A 172 9.83 25.78 -31.67
CA LEU A 172 10.27 26.51 -30.47
C LEU A 172 9.71 27.93 -30.44
N ASP A 173 9.75 28.65 -31.57
CA ASP A 173 9.25 30.02 -31.68
C ASP A 173 7.72 30.09 -31.43
N GLU A 174 7.00 29.06 -31.86
CA GLU A 174 5.57 28.86 -31.58
C GLU A 174 5.27 28.39 -30.14
N GLY A 175 6.29 28.06 -29.34
CA GLY A 175 6.12 27.61 -27.95
C GLY A 175 5.52 26.20 -27.81
N LEU A 176 5.45 25.43 -28.91
CA LEU A 176 5.00 24.04 -28.91
C LEU A 176 6.09 23.11 -28.36
N LEU A 177 7.35 23.41 -28.66
CA LEU A 177 8.52 22.80 -28.04
C LEU A 177 9.18 23.75 -27.04
N ILE A 178 9.92 23.15 -26.11
CA ILE A 178 10.73 23.84 -25.11
C ILE A 178 12.15 23.30 -25.20
N LEU A 179 13.14 24.20 -25.25
CA LEU A 179 14.56 23.84 -25.22
C LEU A 179 15.06 23.74 -23.77
N ARG A 180 15.72 22.65 -23.43
CA ARG A 180 16.35 22.38 -22.12
C ARG A 180 17.88 22.29 -22.27
N TYR A 181 18.57 22.11 -21.15
CA TYR A 181 20.04 22.01 -21.11
C TYR A 181 20.55 20.93 -22.07
N GLY A 182 21.65 21.19 -22.77
CA GLY A 182 22.27 20.23 -23.70
C GLY A 182 21.52 20.05 -25.03
N ASN A 183 20.82 21.09 -25.52
CA ASN A 183 20.05 21.08 -26.77
C ASN A 183 19.01 19.94 -26.84
N GLN A 184 18.39 19.64 -25.70
CA GLN A 184 17.30 18.68 -25.62
C GLN A 184 15.97 19.38 -25.79
N TYR A 185 15.15 18.87 -26.69
CA TYR A 185 13.79 19.33 -26.94
C TYR A 185 12.82 18.59 -26.03
N HIS A 186 11.78 19.28 -25.61
CA HIS A 186 10.69 18.69 -24.85
C HIS A 186 9.39 19.29 -25.34
N CYS A 187 8.36 18.47 -25.55
CA CYS A 187 7.04 18.99 -25.88
C CYS A 187 6.50 19.83 -24.71
N ASN A 188 5.76 20.89 -25.00
CA ASN A 188 4.99 21.58 -23.97
C ASN A 188 4.04 20.56 -23.31
N LYS A 189 4.20 20.30 -22.00
CA LYS A 189 3.54 19.17 -21.31
C LYS A 189 2.00 19.21 -21.41
N PRO A 190 1.32 20.34 -21.16
CA PRO A 190 -0.11 20.46 -21.42
C PRO A 190 -0.53 20.17 -22.87
N LEU A 191 0.26 20.62 -23.86
CA LEU A 191 0.00 20.29 -25.27
C LEU A 191 0.21 18.80 -25.55
N ALA A 192 1.30 18.22 -25.04
CA ALA A 192 1.58 16.79 -25.19
C ALA A 192 0.41 15.94 -24.68
N GLU A 193 -0.15 16.32 -23.52
CA GLU A 193 -1.32 15.70 -22.91
C GLU A 193 -2.52 15.77 -23.84
N ALA A 194 -2.88 16.98 -24.28
CA ALA A 194 -4.01 17.18 -25.17
C ALA A 194 -3.86 16.40 -26.49
N LEU A 195 -2.67 16.42 -27.10
CA LEU A 195 -2.41 15.67 -28.33
C LEU A 195 -2.57 14.15 -28.12
N CYS A 196 -2.02 13.63 -27.02
CA CYS A 196 -2.11 12.22 -26.66
C CYS A 196 -3.54 11.80 -26.35
N GLN A 197 -4.35 12.64 -25.70
CA GLN A 197 -5.73 12.29 -25.35
C GLN A 197 -6.70 12.45 -26.53
N GLN A 198 -6.55 13.51 -27.33
CA GLN A 198 -7.52 13.87 -28.37
C GLN A 198 -7.37 13.03 -29.64
N TYR A 199 -6.15 12.68 -30.04
CA TYR A 199 -5.90 12.13 -31.37
C TYR A 199 -5.40 10.69 -31.39
N PHE A 200 -5.03 10.08 -30.26
CA PHE A 200 -4.38 8.76 -30.30
C PHE A 200 -5.24 7.65 -30.92
N SER A 201 -6.56 7.72 -30.76
CA SER A 201 -7.50 6.72 -31.27
C SER A 201 -7.88 6.95 -32.73
N SER A 202 -7.85 8.20 -33.19
CA SER A 202 -8.26 8.60 -34.54
C SER A 202 -7.11 8.74 -35.54
N ASP A 203 -5.88 8.91 -35.06
CA ASP A 203 -4.72 9.25 -35.89
C ASP A 203 -3.64 8.15 -35.84
N PRO A 204 -3.47 7.37 -36.93
CA PRO A 204 -2.57 6.22 -36.95
C PRO A 204 -1.10 6.60 -36.79
N ASP A 205 -0.72 7.85 -37.04
CA ASP A 205 0.67 8.30 -36.87
C ASP A 205 1.12 8.15 -35.39
N PHE A 206 0.21 8.21 -34.39
CA PHE A 206 0.59 7.97 -32.99
C PHE A 206 1.06 6.53 -32.76
N GLY A 207 0.39 5.55 -33.38
CA GLY A 207 0.79 4.15 -33.33
C GLY A 207 2.14 3.91 -33.99
N ASP A 208 2.40 4.55 -35.13
CA ASP A 208 3.68 4.45 -35.84
C ASP A 208 4.83 5.14 -35.10
N ALA A 209 4.58 6.32 -34.53
CA ALA A 209 5.52 7.00 -33.65
C ALA A 209 5.85 6.15 -32.41
N ALA A 210 4.84 5.55 -31.78
CA ALA A 210 5.01 4.70 -30.61
C ALA A 210 5.89 3.46 -30.89
N LYS A 211 5.67 2.78 -32.03
CA LYS A 211 6.52 1.66 -32.49
C LYS A 211 7.96 2.12 -32.71
N ALA A 212 8.15 3.26 -33.40
CA ALA A 212 9.46 3.81 -33.69
C ALA A 212 10.23 4.24 -32.43
N ILE A 213 9.54 4.83 -31.46
CA ILE A 213 10.12 5.20 -30.15
C ILE A 213 10.65 3.96 -29.44
N ARG A 214 9.87 2.89 -29.32
CA ARG A 214 10.37 1.65 -28.69
C ARG A 214 11.55 1.04 -29.42
N GLN A 215 11.60 1.16 -30.74
CA GLN A 215 12.74 0.66 -31.53
C GLN A 215 14.02 1.48 -31.30
N LYS A 216 13.90 2.81 -31.22
CA LYS A 216 15.06 3.73 -31.21
C LYS A 216 15.46 4.24 -29.84
N LEU A 217 14.57 4.11 -28.86
CA LEU A 217 14.75 4.56 -27.48
C LEU A 217 14.08 3.59 -26.47
N PRO A 218 14.48 2.31 -26.46
CA PRO A 218 13.92 1.35 -25.51
C PRO A 218 14.35 1.66 -24.06
N ILE A 219 13.50 1.31 -23.09
CA ILE A 219 13.91 1.29 -21.68
C ILE A 219 14.78 0.07 -21.42
N HIS A 220 16.08 0.28 -21.20
CA HIS A 220 16.98 -0.77 -20.75
C HIS A 220 16.90 -0.94 -19.23
N THR A 221 16.04 -1.84 -18.75
CA THR A 221 15.82 -2.09 -17.31
C THR A 221 17.05 -2.61 -16.55
N TYR A 222 18.12 -3.03 -17.24
CA TYR A 222 19.31 -3.63 -16.62
C TYR A 222 20.36 -2.61 -16.14
N TRP A 223 20.33 -1.38 -16.66
CA TRP A 223 21.36 -0.37 -16.38
C TRP A 223 20.86 0.82 -15.54
N TYR A 224 19.54 0.92 -15.35
CA TYR A 224 18.93 1.95 -14.53
C TYR A 224 18.46 1.34 -13.21
N THR A 225 19.22 1.59 -12.14
CA THR A 225 18.83 1.26 -10.76
C THR A 225 17.65 2.11 -10.27
N HIS A 226 17.27 3.16 -11.00
CA HIS A 226 16.18 4.07 -10.67
C HIS A 226 15.14 4.13 -11.80
N ARG A 227 13.88 3.79 -11.50
CA ARG A 227 12.75 3.97 -12.42
C ARG A 227 12.33 5.43 -12.45
N GLU A 228 12.02 5.95 -13.63
CA GLU A 228 11.51 7.31 -13.82
C GLU A 228 10.01 7.24 -14.15
N PRO A 229 9.13 7.82 -13.32
CA PRO A 229 7.68 7.69 -13.50
C PRO A 229 7.17 8.16 -14.86
N ASP A 230 7.70 9.27 -15.39
CA ASP A 230 7.30 9.82 -16.69
C ASP A 230 7.66 8.87 -17.85
N ARG A 231 8.78 8.13 -17.75
CA ARG A 231 9.16 7.12 -18.75
C ARG A 231 8.31 5.86 -18.67
N ASP A 232 8.00 5.42 -17.46
CA ASP A 232 7.10 4.28 -17.26
C ASP A 232 5.68 4.62 -17.75
N PHE A 233 5.21 5.85 -17.50
CA PHE A 233 3.95 6.34 -18.04
C PHE A 233 3.97 6.38 -19.57
N ARG A 234 5.08 6.82 -20.20
CA ARG A 234 5.23 6.70 -21.66
C ARG A 234 5.05 5.27 -22.13
N GLU A 235 5.74 4.29 -21.54
CA GLU A 235 5.64 2.90 -22.00
C GLU A 235 4.22 2.34 -21.81
N MET A 236 3.51 2.77 -20.76
CA MET A 236 2.09 2.51 -20.59
C MET A 236 1.29 3.08 -21.79
N ARG A 237 1.48 4.34 -22.18
CA ARG A 237 0.82 4.92 -23.37
C ARG A 237 1.17 4.18 -24.65
N ILE A 238 2.44 3.80 -24.84
CA ILE A 238 2.85 3.04 -26.01
C ILE A 238 2.12 1.68 -26.06
N GLY A 239 2.01 1.00 -24.92
CA GLY A 239 1.21 -0.22 -24.80
C GLY A 239 -0.23 -0.02 -25.27
N LEU A 240 -0.83 1.12 -24.89
CA LEU A 240 -2.15 1.50 -25.37
C LEU A 240 -2.22 1.68 -26.88
N TYR A 241 -1.37 2.54 -27.44
CA TYR A 241 -1.39 2.93 -28.86
C TYR A 241 -1.02 1.79 -29.80
N THR A 242 -0.27 0.81 -29.30
CA THR A 242 0.13 -0.38 -30.08
C THR A 242 -0.79 -1.57 -29.86
N GLY A 243 -1.78 -1.47 -28.96
CA GLY A 243 -2.63 -2.59 -28.58
C GLY A 243 -1.89 -3.69 -27.78
N ASP A 244 -0.66 -3.43 -27.34
CA ASP A 244 0.15 -4.37 -26.55
C ASP A 244 -0.31 -4.36 -25.09
N ARG A 245 -1.26 -5.26 -24.81
CA ARG A 245 -1.82 -5.45 -23.47
C ARG A 245 -0.77 -5.77 -22.40
N ALA A 246 0.24 -6.58 -22.73
CA ALA A 246 1.23 -7.00 -21.74
C ALA A 246 2.15 -5.83 -21.35
N LEU A 247 2.52 -5.01 -22.34
CA LEU A 247 3.25 -3.77 -22.10
C LEU A 247 2.43 -2.79 -21.26
N PHE A 248 1.16 -2.57 -21.63
CA PHE A 248 0.25 -1.70 -20.89
C PHE A 248 0.11 -2.15 -19.42
N GLU A 249 -0.12 -3.45 -19.18
CA GLU A 249 -0.24 -3.99 -17.82
C GLU A 249 0.97 -3.71 -16.95
N LYS A 250 2.14 -4.07 -17.50
CA LYS A 250 3.41 -4.01 -16.79
C LYS A 250 3.66 -2.61 -16.29
N TYR A 251 3.42 -1.62 -17.15
CA TYR A 251 3.68 -0.23 -16.82
C TYR A 251 2.52 0.44 -16.09
N PHE A 252 1.27 -0.01 -16.24
CA PHE A 252 0.17 0.41 -15.37
C PHE A 252 0.46 0.05 -13.91
N ILE A 253 0.88 -1.20 -13.64
CA ILE A 253 1.23 -1.65 -12.27
C ILE A 253 2.48 -0.93 -11.76
N ALA A 254 3.47 -0.72 -12.63
CA ALA A 254 4.68 0.01 -12.27
C ALA A 254 4.37 1.45 -11.86
N VAL A 255 3.59 2.16 -12.69
CA VAL A 255 3.17 3.54 -12.42
C VAL A 255 2.22 3.62 -11.24
N ALA A 256 1.37 2.63 -10.96
CA ALA A 256 0.56 2.64 -9.73
C ALA A 256 1.36 2.34 -8.45
N GLY A 257 2.66 2.06 -8.57
CA GLY A 257 3.54 1.73 -7.45
C GLY A 257 3.96 2.95 -6.64
N SER A 258 4.42 2.71 -5.41
CA SER A 258 4.73 3.78 -4.42
C SER A 258 5.80 4.80 -4.85
N TYR A 259 6.63 4.50 -5.85
CA TYR A 259 7.71 5.40 -6.29
C TYR A 259 7.25 6.52 -7.24
N SER A 260 6.07 6.40 -7.85
CA SER A 260 5.64 7.28 -8.93
C SER A 260 4.81 8.48 -8.46
N GLY A 261 4.18 8.34 -7.27
CA GLY A 261 3.16 9.27 -6.78
C GLY A 261 1.78 9.11 -7.41
N TYR A 262 1.55 8.16 -8.32
CA TYR A 262 0.24 7.89 -8.92
C TYR A 262 -0.47 6.74 -8.22
N SER A 263 -1.74 6.93 -7.86
CA SER A 263 -2.63 5.87 -7.38
C SER A 263 -3.31 5.12 -8.53
N ILE A 264 -3.86 3.94 -8.23
CA ILE A 264 -4.70 3.21 -9.20
C ILE A 264 -5.92 4.05 -9.57
N GLU A 265 -6.55 4.72 -8.60
CA GLU A 265 -7.71 5.58 -8.83
C GLU A 265 -7.41 6.74 -9.78
N GLU A 266 -6.25 7.38 -9.64
CA GLU A 266 -5.81 8.47 -10.51
C GLU A 266 -5.58 7.98 -11.94
N LEU A 267 -4.93 6.82 -12.12
CA LEU A 267 -4.72 6.24 -13.44
C LEU A 267 -6.04 5.81 -14.10
N LEU A 268 -6.96 5.24 -13.33
CA LEU A 268 -8.28 4.89 -13.85
C LEU A 268 -9.07 6.13 -14.26
N THR A 269 -9.02 7.19 -13.47
CA THR A 269 -9.67 8.47 -13.80
C THR A 269 -9.06 9.10 -15.05
N TYR A 270 -7.73 9.05 -15.18
CA TYR A 270 -7.02 9.51 -16.38
C TYR A 270 -7.50 8.77 -17.64
N TRP A 271 -7.54 7.44 -17.58
CA TRP A 271 -7.87 6.63 -18.75
C TRP A 271 -9.36 6.56 -19.07
N LEU A 272 -10.20 6.36 -18.05
CA LEU A 272 -11.62 6.14 -18.23
C LEU A 272 -12.45 7.42 -18.14
N GLY A 273 -11.91 8.49 -17.54
CA GLY A 273 -12.65 9.69 -17.19
C GLY A 273 -13.33 9.59 -15.82
N GLU A 274 -13.93 10.69 -15.38
CA GLU A 274 -14.66 10.76 -14.11
C GLU A 274 -16.01 10.03 -14.14
N THR A 275 -16.60 9.91 -15.34
CA THR A 275 -17.89 9.26 -15.57
C THR A 275 -17.75 8.13 -16.58
N PHE A 276 -18.73 7.23 -16.62
CA PHE A 276 -18.73 6.13 -17.58
C PHE A 276 -18.98 6.65 -19.00
N ASP A 277 -18.14 6.22 -19.93
CA ASP A 277 -18.23 6.55 -21.36
C ASP A 277 -17.98 5.28 -22.19
N ALA A 278 -19.07 4.73 -22.75
CA ALA A 278 -19.01 3.51 -23.55
C ALA A 278 -18.27 3.73 -24.87
N GLU A 279 -18.43 4.89 -25.51
CA GLU A 279 -17.77 5.18 -26.79
C GLU A 279 -16.26 5.26 -26.60
N LYS A 280 -15.81 5.93 -25.54
CA LYS A 280 -14.39 5.98 -25.16
C LYS A 280 -13.84 4.59 -24.88
N LEU A 281 -14.58 3.73 -24.17
CA LEU A 281 -14.16 2.35 -23.95
C LEU A 281 -13.97 1.58 -25.26
N GLU A 282 -14.84 1.77 -26.25
CA GLU A 282 -14.72 1.14 -27.56
C GLU A 282 -13.50 1.61 -28.38
N THR A 283 -12.89 2.76 -28.04
CA THR A 283 -11.62 3.20 -28.67
C THR A 283 -10.41 2.35 -28.26
N PHE A 284 -10.48 1.64 -27.13
CA PHE A 284 -9.38 0.83 -26.64
C PHE A 284 -9.38 -0.57 -27.26
N ALA A 285 -8.18 -1.12 -27.51
CA ALA A 285 -8.04 -2.51 -27.92
C ALA A 285 -8.74 -3.46 -26.91
N PRO A 286 -9.48 -4.49 -27.34
CA PRO A 286 -10.39 -5.26 -26.47
C PRO A 286 -9.75 -5.79 -25.18
N ARG A 287 -8.50 -6.26 -25.24
CA ARG A 287 -7.82 -6.81 -24.06
C ARG A 287 -7.38 -5.73 -23.07
N ILE A 288 -7.06 -4.52 -23.53
CA ILE A 288 -6.73 -3.38 -22.67
C ILE A 288 -8.00 -2.83 -22.03
N ARG A 289 -9.07 -2.70 -22.81
CA ARG A 289 -10.40 -2.36 -22.32
C ARG A 289 -10.84 -3.28 -21.18
N ASN A 290 -10.79 -4.59 -21.40
CA ASN A 290 -11.18 -5.58 -20.39
C ASN A 290 -10.37 -5.43 -19.10
N PHE A 291 -9.07 -5.12 -19.21
CA PHE A 291 -8.24 -4.87 -18.04
C PHE A 291 -8.62 -3.59 -17.29
N LEU A 292 -8.80 -2.47 -17.99
CA LEU A 292 -9.18 -1.21 -17.34
C LEU A 292 -10.53 -1.35 -16.62
N ILE A 293 -11.50 -2.02 -17.24
CA ILE A 293 -12.79 -2.32 -16.61
C ILE A 293 -12.61 -3.22 -15.39
N ALA A 294 -11.80 -4.27 -15.48
CA ALA A 294 -11.55 -5.16 -14.34
C ALA A 294 -10.88 -4.41 -13.17
N GLN A 295 -9.92 -3.52 -13.45
CA GLN A 295 -9.30 -2.66 -12.45
C GLN A 295 -10.31 -1.67 -11.85
N LYS A 296 -11.17 -1.06 -12.67
CA LYS A 296 -12.23 -0.15 -12.21
C LYS A 296 -13.25 -0.83 -11.31
N ILE A 297 -13.72 -2.02 -11.69
CA ILE A 297 -14.66 -2.79 -10.87
C ILE A 297 -13.97 -3.21 -9.57
N SER A 298 -12.75 -3.73 -9.63
CA SER A 298 -12.00 -4.13 -8.43
C SER A 298 -11.80 -2.96 -7.46
N SER A 299 -11.17 -1.87 -7.91
CA SER A 299 -10.95 -0.66 -7.09
C SER A 299 -12.26 -0.08 -6.57
N GLY A 300 -13.27 0.05 -7.44
CA GLY A 300 -14.58 0.57 -7.05
C GLY A 300 -15.31 -0.31 -6.03
N ILE A 301 -15.12 -1.64 -6.03
CA ILE A 301 -15.63 -2.51 -4.97
C ILE A 301 -15.01 -2.15 -3.63
N PHE A 302 -13.68 -1.97 -3.56
CA PHE A 302 -12.99 -1.60 -2.31
C PHE A 302 -13.44 -0.23 -1.79
N GLN A 303 -13.69 0.73 -2.69
CA GLN A 303 -14.12 2.09 -2.37
C GLN A 303 -15.66 2.26 -2.25
N LEU A 304 -16.43 1.19 -2.50
CA LEU A 304 -17.90 1.22 -2.57
C LEU A 304 -18.44 2.28 -3.56
N GLU A 305 -17.85 2.35 -4.74
CA GLU A 305 -18.30 3.21 -5.85
C GLU A 305 -19.58 2.70 -6.52
N ARG A 306 -20.29 3.58 -7.22
CA ARG A 306 -21.43 3.15 -8.06
C ARG A 306 -20.88 2.59 -9.37
N LEU A 307 -21.04 1.27 -9.56
CA LEU A 307 -20.42 0.52 -10.67
C LEU A 307 -21.42 -0.05 -11.69
N ASN A 308 -22.68 0.41 -11.71
CA ASN A 308 -23.73 -0.19 -12.54
C ASN A 308 -23.34 -0.22 -14.02
N ASP A 309 -22.99 0.94 -14.58
CA ASP A 309 -22.71 1.06 -16.01
C ASP A 309 -21.51 0.19 -16.45
N TYR A 310 -20.45 0.18 -15.64
CA TYR A 310 -19.29 -0.70 -15.87
C TYR A 310 -19.64 -2.18 -15.73
N ALA A 311 -20.47 -2.55 -14.75
CA ALA A 311 -20.87 -3.93 -14.50
C ALA A 311 -21.80 -4.46 -15.61
N ASP A 312 -22.73 -3.65 -16.07
CA ASP A 312 -23.67 -3.98 -17.13
C ASP A 312 -22.91 -4.12 -18.46
N TYR A 313 -22.08 -3.13 -18.80
CA TYR A 313 -21.20 -3.18 -19.99
C TYR A 313 -20.30 -4.42 -20.00
N ALA A 314 -19.69 -4.77 -18.86
CA ALA A 314 -18.85 -5.95 -18.73
C ALA A 314 -19.65 -7.25 -18.89
N THR A 315 -20.83 -7.33 -18.26
CA THR A 315 -21.71 -8.50 -18.28
C THR A 315 -22.14 -8.85 -19.70
N GLU A 316 -22.60 -7.86 -20.49
CA GLU A 316 -23.02 -8.04 -21.88
C GLU A 316 -21.92 -8.63 -22.78
N ARG A 317 -20.65 -8.36 -22.44
CA ARG A 317 -19.49 -8.76 -23.24
C ARG A 317 -18.79 -9.99 -22.71
N LEU A 318 -19.16 -10.54 -21.55
CA LEU A 318 -18.48 -11.69 -20.94
C LEU A 318 -18.34 -12.87 -21.91
N ALA A 319 -19.41 -13.19 -22.66
CA ALA A 319 -19.42 -14.33 -23.58
C ALA A 319 -18.37 -14.22 -24.69
N ILE A 320 -18.04 -13.01 -25.13
CA ILE A 320 -17.07 -12.74 -26.21
C ILE A 320 -15.67 -12.41 -25.69
N MET A 321 -15.47 -12.30 -24.37
CA MET A 321 -14.14 -12.06 -23.79
C MET A 321 -13.25 -13.30 -23.90
N PRO A 322 -11.93 -13.15 -24.18
CA PRO A 322 -10.98 -14.24 -24.08
C PRO A 322 -10.96 -14.83 -22.66
N GLU A 323 -10.78 -16.15 -22.52
CA GLU A 323 -10.88 -16.85 -21.22
C GLU A 323 -10.01 -16.22 -20.12
N LYS A 324 -8.79 -15.81 -20.46
CA LYS A 324 -7.85 -15.17 -19.53
C LYS A 324 -8.38 -13.85 -18.94
N ASP A 325 -9.24 -13.15 -19.66
CA ASP A 325 -9.83 -11.88 -19.24
C ASP A 325 -11.25 -12.11 -18.67
N ARG A 326 -11.97 -13.10 -19.21
CA ARG A 326 -13.35 -13.48 -18.84
C ARG A 326 -13.45 -13.98 -17.40
N SER A 327 -12.61 -14.94 -16.98
CA SER A 327 -12.73 -15.55 -15.66
C SER A 327 -12.48 -14.55 -14.51
N PRO A 328 -11.42 -13.71 -14.55
CA PRO A 328 -11.24 -12.64 -13.54
C PRO A 328 -12.36 -11.59 -13.54
N MET A 329 -12.89 -11.24 -14.70
CA MET A 329 -14.03 -10.32 -14.83
C MET A 329 -15.29 -10.90 -14.18
N ALA A 330 -15.66 -12.13 -14.55
CA ALA A 330 -16.80 -12.84 -13.98
C ALA A 330 -16.66 -12.98 -12.46
N ASN A 331 -15.45 -13.26 -11.95
CA ASN A 331 -15.18 -13.30 -10.52
C ASN A 331 -15.41 -11.93 -9.84
N SER A 332 -14.98 -10.83 -10.45
CA SER A 332 -15.21 -9.48 -9.89
C SER A 332 -16.69 -9.11 -9.88
N LEU A 333 -17.43 -9.47 -10.94
CA LEU A 333 -18.88 -9.26 -11.03
C LEU A 333 -19.65 -10.12 -10.02
N ALA A 334 -19.23 -11.36 -9.78
CA ALA A 334 -19.84 -12.24 -8.79
C ALA A 334 -19.61 -11.75 -7.35
N LEU A 335 -18.44 -11.18 -7.05
CA LEU A 335 -18.22 -10.50 -5.77
C LEU A 335 -19.09 -9.24 -5.66
N LEU A 336 -19.17 -8.42 -6.70
CA LEU A 336 -20.02 -7.24 -6.71
C LEU A 336 -21.50 -7.60 -6.45
N SER A 337 -22.02 -8.63 -7.13
CA SER A 337 -23.41 -9.06 -6.96
C SER A 337 -23.68 -9.58 -5.55
N LEU A 338 -22.75 -10.35 -4.97
CA LEU A 338 -22.83 -10.81 -3.59
C LEU A 338 -22.94 -9.65 -2.60
N LEU A 339 -22.12 -8.60 -2.77
CA LEU A 339 -22.14 -7.42 -1.90
C LEU A 339 -23.39 -6.54 -2.08
N ARG A 340 -24.02 -6.62 -3.26
CA ARG A 340 -25.31 -5.97 -3.57
C ARG A 340 -26.50 -6.79 -3.07
N GLY A 341 -26.33 -8.09 -2.84
CA GLY A 341 -27.39 -9.00 -2.43
C GLY A 341 -28.13 -9.69 -3.57
N ASP A 342 -27.59 -9.62 -4.79
CA ASP A 342 -28.11 -10.35 -5.93
C ASP A 342 -27.60 -11.80 -5.86
N ARG A 343 -28.49 -12.69 -5.45
CA ARG A 343 -28.20 -14.11 -5.19
C ARG A 343 -28.24 -14.97 -6.45
N GLU A 344 -28.92 -14.52 -7.49
CA GLU A 344 -29.08 -15.25 -8.74
C GLU A 344 -27.88 -15.01 -9.67
N LYS A 345 -27.32 -13.78 -9.65
CA LYS A 345 -26.22 -13.41 -10.53
C LYS A 345 -24.97 -14.31 -10.42
N PRO A 346 -24.50 -14.74 -9.23
CA PRO A 346 -23.38 -15.68 -9.17
C PRO A 346 -23.66 -17.00 -9.90
N GLU A 347 -24.91 -17.50 -9.87
CA GLU A 347 -25.32 -18.70 -10.61
C GLU A 347 -25.36 -18.43 -12.11
N GLN A 348 -25.91 -17.30 -12.54
CA GLN A 348 -25.89 -16.85 -13.94
C GLN A 348 -24.46 -16.70 -14.49
N LEU A 349 -23.52 -16.25 -13.64
CA LEU A 349 -22.10 -16.09 -13.99
C LEU A 349 -21.31 -17.40 -13.91
N SER A 350 -21.86 -18.46 -13.31
CA SER A 350 -21.20 -19.75 -13.09
C SER A 350 -20.55 -20.35 -14.35
N PRO A 351 -21.16 -20.30 -15.56
CA PRO A 351 -20.52 -20.80 -16.79
C PRO A 351 -19.22 -20.08 -17.17
N HIS A 352 -18.97 -18.88 -16.64
CA HIS A 352 -17.78 -18.07 -16.89
C HIS A 352 -16.77 -18.11 -15.73
N LEU A 353 -17.10 -18.80 -14.64
CA LEU A 353 -16.25 -18.97 -13.48
C LEU A 353 -15.46 -20.29 -13.59
N ASN A 354 -14.21 -20.27 -13.10
CA ASN A 354 -13.48 -21.53 -12.91
C ASN A 354 -14.08 -22.35 -11.74
N PRO A 355 -13.85 -23.67 -11.68
CA PRO A 355 -14.48 -24.54 -10.66
C PRO A 355 -14.22 -24.13 -9.21
N ILE A 356 -13.04 -23.57 -8.91
CA ILE A 356 -12.71 -23.05 -7.57
C ILE A 356 -13.62 -21.86 -7.24
N SER A 357 -13.80 -20.93 -8.19
CA SER A 357 -14.62 -19.74 -8.01
C SER A 357 -16.10 -20.10 -7.90
N GLN A 358 -16.59 -21.05 -8.69
CA GLN A 358 -17.95 -21.58 -8.53
C GLN A 358 -18.20 -22.09 -7.11
N GLY A 359 -17.29 -22.93 -6.59
CA GLY A 359 -17.38 -23.44 -5.22
C GLY A 359 -17.28 -22.35 -4.15
N ILE A 360 -16.46 -21.32 -4.37
CA ILE A 360 -16.36 -20.15 -3.47
C ILE A 360 -17.72 -19.46 -3.33
N TYR A 361 -18.39 -19.13 -4.44
CA TYR A 361 -19.66 -18.41 -4.38
C TYR A 361 -20.79 -19.29 -3.86
N ALA A 362 -20.81 -20.59 -4.21
CA ALA A 362 -21.75 -21.54 -3.63
C ALA A 362 -21.61 -21.63 -2.09
N ALA A 363 -20.39 -21.80 -1.58
CA ALA A 363 -20.12 -21.84 -0.14
C ALA A 363 -20.49 -20.52 0.56
N SER A 364 -20.20 -19.39 -0.09
CA SER A 364 -20.54 -18.06 0.40
C SER A 364 -22.06 -17.89 0.53
N LEU A 365 -22.83 -18.25 -0.49
CA LEU A 365 -24.29 -18.18 -0.47
C LEU A 365 -24.90 -19.13 0.58
N LEU A 366 -24.34 -20.33 0.77
CA LEU A 366 -24.75 -21.25 1.83
C LEU A 366 -24.57 -20.63 3.23
N LEU A 367 -23.43 -19.98 3.48
CA LEU A 367 -23.18 -19.28 4.74
C LEU A 367 -24.22 -18.17 4.97
N LEU A 368 -24.47 -17.33 3.97
CA LEU A 368 -25.45 -16.23 4.05
C LEU A 368 -26.90 -16.74 4.17
N ALA A 369 -27.18 -17.95 3.71
CA ALA A 369 -28.46 -18.64 3.92
C ALA A 369 -28.56 -19.31 5.30
N GLY A 370 -27.53 -19.23 6.15
CA GLY A 370 -27.49 -19.85 7.47
C GLY A 370 -27.09 -21.34 7.49
N GLN A 371 -26.84 -21.94 6.32
CA GLN A 371 -26.46 -23.36 6.16
C GLN A 371 -24.96 -23.58 6.43
N THR A 372 -24.55 -23.30 7.66
CA THR A 372 -23.15 -23.19 8.09
C THR A 372 -22.34 -24.47 7.85
N ASP A 373 -22.88 -25.64 8.20
CA ASP A 373 -22.16 -26.91 8.07
C ASP A 373 -21.86 -27.22 6.60
N LYS A 374 -22.87 -27.05 5.73
CA LYS A 374 -22.70 -27.21 4.27
C LYS A 374 -21.72 -26.19 3.70
N ALA A 375 -21.75 -24.95 4.19
CA ALA A 375 -20.81 -23.91 3.77
C ALA A 375 -19.37 -24.28 4.15
N LEU A 376 -19.15 -24.76 5.38
CA LEU A 376 -17.85 -25.20 5.86
C LEU A 376 -17.31 -26.38 5.04
N ASP A 377 -18.12 -27.41 4.83
CA ASP A 377 -17.74 -28.58 4.02
C ASP A 377 -17.38 -28.17 2.59
N THR A 378 -18.16 -27.27 2.00
CA THR A 378 -17.91 -26.76 0.64
C THR A 378 -16.60 -25.95 0.59
N PHE A 379 -16.33 -25.06 1.56
CA PHE A 379 -15.06 -24.33 1.61
C PHE A 379 -13.85 -25.26 1.80
N MET A 380 -14.00 -26.32 2.59
CA MET A 380 -12.94 -27.32 2.76
C MET A 380 -12.63 -28.07 1.46
N LEU A 381 -13.66 -28.42 0.68
CA LEU A 381 -13.51 -29.01 -0.66
C LEU A 381 -12.83 -28.04 -1.62
N VAL A 382 -13.26 -26.78 -1.65
CA VAL A 382 -12.65 -25.71 -2.45
C VAL A 382 -11.18 -25.56 -2.12
N GLN A 383 -10.82 -25.49 -0.83
CA GLN A 383 -9.43 -25.36 -0.42
C GLN A 383 -8.58 -26.58 -0.82
N LYS A 384 -9.13 -27.79 -0.72
CA LYS A 384 -8.48 -29.01 -1.20
C LYS A 384 -8.21 -28.94 -2.70
N GLN A 385 -9.19 -28.52 -3.48
CA GLN A 385 -9.03 -28.37 -4.94
C GLN A 385 -8.02 -27.27 -5.29
N LEU A 386 -8.03 -26.15 -4.56
CA LEU A 386 -7.07 -25.07 -4.73
C LEU A 386 -5.62 -25.53 -4.51
N ARG A 387 -5.37 -26.32 -3.47
CA ARG A 387 -4.04 -26.91 -3.21
C ARG A 387 -3.61 -27.88 -4.32
N LYS A 388 -4.55 -28.69 -4.82
CA LYS A 388 -4.29 -29.59 -5.95
C LYS A 388 -3.93 -28.82 -7.23
N ASN A 389 -4.68 -27.76 -7.55
CA ASN A 389 -4.47 -26.96 -8.75
C ASN A 389 -3.16 -26.16 -8.72
N THR A 390 -2.75 -25.69 -7.54
CA THR A 390 -1.50 -24.92 -7.38
C THR A 390 -0.28 -25.79 -7.13
N GLY A 391 -0.46 -27.07 -6.77
CA GLY A 391 0.63 -27.92 -6.27
C GLY A 391 1.18 -27.50 -4.90
N ASN A 392 0.59 -26.47 -4.27
CA ASN A 392 1.03 -25.93 -3.00
C ASN A 392 0.12 -26.43 -1.87
N ASN A 393 0.61 -27.38 -1.07
CA ASN A 393 -0.14 -27.92 0.07
C ASN A 393 -0.45 -26.88 1.17
N ARG A 394 0.19 -25.70 1.14
CA ARG A 394 -0.05 -24.59 2.06
C ARG A 394 -0.98 -23.52 1.49
N GLU A 395 -1.51 -23.71 0.28
CA GLU A 395 -2.42 -22.76 -0.36
C GLU A 395 -3.71 -22.58 0.44
N VAL A 396 -4.16 -21.33 0.54
CA VAL A 396 -5.36 -20.92 1.28
C VAL A 396 -6.11 -19.85 0.51
N LEU A 397 -7.40 -19.68 0.81
CA LEU A 397 -8.20 -18.59 0.26
C LEU A 397 -7.74 -17.25 0.86
N HIS A 398 -7.16 -16.36 0.08
CA HIS A 398 -6.46 -15.15 0.56
C HIS A 398 -7.15 -13.84 0.17
N ASN A 399 -8.48 -13.87 0.01
CA ASN A 399 -9.33 -12.73 -0.33
C ASN A 399 -10.65 -12.81 0.48
N MET A 400 -11.71 -12.15 0.01
CA MET A 400 -13.04 -12.20 0.64
C MET A 400 -13.57 -13.63 0.91
N ALA A 401 -13.24 -14.60 0.06
CA ALA A 401 -13.60 -16.01 0.28
C ALA A 401 -12.89 -16.59 1.52
N GLY A 402 -11.67 -16.15 1.80
CA GLY A 402 -10.93 -16.52 3.01
C GLY A 402 -11.58 -15.98 4.27
N VAL A 403 -12.12 -14.77 4.20
CA VAL A 403 -12.90 -14.17 5.30
C VAL A 403 -14.12 -15.02 5.59
N PHE A 404 -14.93 -15.33 4.58
CA PHE A 404 -16.14 -16.16 4.77
C PHE A 404 -15.82 -17.57 5.24
N HIS A 405 -14.74 -18.18 4.75
CA HIS A 405 -14.27 -19.45 5.28
C HIS A 405 -13.90 -19.36 6.77
N ILE A 406 -13.21 -18.30 7.21
CA ILE A 406 -12.92 -18.09 8.64
C ILE A 406 -14.22 -17.89 9.44
N LEU A 407 -15.20 -17.15 8.91
CA LEU A 407 -16.49 -16.99 9.57
C LEU A 407 -17.21 -18.32 9.78
N THR A 408 -17.12 -19.28 8.84
CA THR A 408 -17.67 -20.62 9.05
C THR A 408 -16.99 -21.34 10.21
N TYR A 409 -15.66 -21.25 10.36
CA TYR A 409 -14.95 -21.81 11.51
C TYR A 409 -15.38 -21.16 12.82
N LEU A 410 -15.44 -19.82 12.87
CA LEU A 410 -15.86 -19.09 14.08
C LEU A 410 -17.28 -19.48 14.49
N LYS A 411 -18.19 -19.65 13.53
CA LYS A 411 -19.59 -20.03 13.79
C LYS A 411 -19.74 -21.40 14.44
N THR A 412 -18.80 -22.34 14.20
CA THR A 412 -18.79 -23.64 14.90
C THR A 412 -18.55 -23.51 16.41
N ARG A 413 -17.96 -22.38 16.85
CA ARG A 413 -17.57 -22.11 18.25
C ARG A 413 -16.67 -23.20 18.87
N ASP A 414 -15.97 -23.96 18.03
CA ASP A 414 -15.08 -25.04 18.46
C ASP A 414 -13.62 -24.55 18.48
N PRO A 415 -12.98 -24.46 19.66
CA PRO A 415 -11.59 -24.01 19.80
C PRO A 415 -10.57 -24.81 18.99
N LYS A 416 -10.90 -26.04 18.55
CA LYS A 416 -10.00 -26.83 17.69
C LYS A 416 -9.65 -26.11 16.37
N TYR A 417 -10.48 -25.16 15.93
CA TYR A 417 -10.25 -24.41 14.71
C TYR A 417 -9.36 -23.17 14.89
N TYR A 418 -9.07 -22.69 16.10
CA TYR A 418 -8.30 -21.46 16.30
C TYR A 418 -6.89 -21.53 15.69
N LYS A 419 -6.20 -22.66 15.89
CA LYS A 419 -4.90 -22.92 15.25
C LYS A 419 -5.01 -22.97 13.71
N LYS A 420 -6.11 -23.51 13.18
CA LYS A 420 -6.37 -23.55 11.73
C LYS A 420 -6.60 -22.14 11.18
N ILE A 421 -7.39 -21.32 11.88
CA ILE A 421 -7.64 -19.91 11.53
C ILE A 421 -6.31 -19.13 11.49
N ARG A 422 -5.48 -19.19 12.54
CA ARG A 422 -4.17 -18.51 12.55
C ARG A 422 -3.23 -18.98 11.45
N THR A 423 -3.24 -20.28 11.16
CA THR A 423 -2.45 -20.84 10.05
C THR A 423 -2.94 -20.29 8.72
N HIS A 424 -4.26 -20.22 8.51
CA HIS A 424 -4.86 -19.62 7.33
C HIS A 424 -4.46 -18.15 7.19
N ILE A 425 -4.66 -17.34 8.23
CA ILE A 425 -4.31 -15.90 8.26
C ILE A 425 -2.84 -15.69 7.90
N LYS A 426 -1.93 -16.45 8.52
CA LYS A 426 -0.50 -16.35 8.27
C LYS A 426 -0.14 -16.62 6.80
N GLN A 427 -0.77 -17.60 6.16
CA GLN A 427 -0.51 -17.88 4.74
C GLN A 427 -1.18 -16.85 3.84
N ALA A 428 -2.42 -16.45 4.13
CA ALA A 428 -3.14 -15.46 3.36
C ALA A 428 -2.39 -14.12 3.32
N ASN A 429 -1.84 -13.66 4.45
CA ASN A 429 -1.06 -12.42 4.52
C ASN A 429 0.22 -12.45 3.68
N LYS A 430 0.85 -13.62 3.51
CA LYS A 430 2.03 -13.77 2.64
C LYS A 430 1.67 -13.71 1.16
N MET A 431 0.49 -14.23 0.81
CA MET A 431 0.04 -14.36 -0.57
C MET A 431 -0.60 -13.07 -1.09
N ASN A 432 -1.37 -12.39 -0.23
CA ASN A 432 -2.09 -11.19 -0.60
C ASN A 432 -2.17 -10.21 0.59
N PRO A 433 -1.27 -9.21 0.66
CA PRO A 433 -1.28 -8.25 1.76
C PRO A 433 -2.50 -7.32 1.76
N THR A 434 -3.25 -7.22 0.65
CA THR A 434 -4.43 -6.35 0.50
C THR A 434 -5.51 -6.60 1.57
N TYR A 435 -5.69 -7.87 1.97
CA TYR A 435 -6.69 -8.26 2.98
C TYR A 435 -6.09 -8.42 4.39
N SER A 436 -4.81 -8.09 4.58
CA SER A 436 -4.09 -8.38 5.82
C SER A 436 -4.69 -7.71 7.05
N VAL A 437 -5.21 -6.49 6.91
CA VAL A 437 -5.89 -5.77 7.99
C VAL A 437 -7.17 -6.48 8.42
N LEU A 438 -7.94 -7.04 7.47
CA LEU A 438 -9.17 -7.76 7.78
C LEU A 438 -8.85 -9.08 8.48
N PHE A 439 -7.85 -9.81 8.00
CA PHE A 439 -7.38 -11.03 8.67
C PHE A 439 -6.82 -10.75 10.07
N ARG A 440 -6.16 -9.61 10.29
CA ARG A 440 -5.69 -9.18 11.61
C ARG A 440 -6.84 -8.98 12.58
N TRP A 441 -7.91 -8.30 12.17
CA TRP A 441 -9.10 -8.11 13.03
C TRP A 441 -9.76 -9.44 13.40
N LEU A 442 -9.81 -10.39 12.46
CA LEU A 442 -10.30 -11.75 12.75
C LEU A 442 -9.41 -12.50 13.75
N ASP A 443 -8.08 -12.31 13.73
CA ASP A 443 -7.18 -12.87 14.76
C ASP A 443 -7.43 -12.21 16.12
N GLY A 444 -7.73 -10.90 16.15
CA GLY A 444 -8.19 -10.19 17.34
C GLY A 444 -9.42 -10.85 17.98
N VAL A 445 -10.41 -11.28 17.19
CA VAL A 445 -11.56 -12.05 17.67
C VAL A 445 -11.12 -13.39 18.27
N VAL A 446 -10.18 -14.10 17.64
CA VAL A 446 -9.62 -15.35 18.19
C VAL A 446 -8.90 -15.09 19.52
N HIS A 447 -8.13 -14.00 19.64
CA HIS A 447 -7.51 -13.62 20.91
C HIS A 447 -8.54 -13.37 22.01
N PHE A 448 -9.66 -12.72 21.70
CA PHE A 448 -10.76 -12.54 22.66
C PHE A 448 -11.38 -13.87 23.09
N LEU A 449 -11.62 -14.79 22.13
CA LEU A 449 -12.14 -16.13 22.43
C LEU A 449 -11.15 -17.02 23.22
N GLU A 450 -9.87 -16.65 23.24
CA GLU A 450 -8.82 -17.25 24.08
C GLU A 450 -8.62 -16.48 25.41
N ASN A 451 -9.52 -15.55 25.75
CA ASN A 451 -9.48 -14.71 26.95
C ASN A 451 -8.27 -13.74 27.00
N ASN A 452 -7.73 -13.34 25.85
CA ASN A 452 -6.69 -12.32 25.72
C ASN A 452 -7.25 -11.00 25.18
N ARG A 453 -8.05 -10.33 26.02
CA ARG A 453 -8.76 -9.10 25.66
C ARG A 453 -7.86 -7.96 25.24
N LYS A 454 -6.80 -7.69 26.02
CA LYS A 454 -5.87 -6.57 25.73
C LYS A 454 -5.27 -6.69 24.34
N LEU A 455 -4.88 -7.91 23.94
CA LEU A 455 -4.37 -8.14 22.60
C LEU A 455 -5.48 -8.01 21.55
N ALA A 456 -6.68 -8.52 21.82
CA ALA A 456 -7.83 -8.37 20.91
C ALA A 456 -8.17 -6.90 20.64
N GLU A 457 -8.24 -6.06 21.68
CA GLU A 457 -8.48 -4.63 21.57
C GLU A 457 -7.36 -3.94 20.79
N ARG A 458 -6.10 -4.26 21.08
CA ARG A 458 -4.94 -3.73 20.35
C ARG A 458 -4.98 -4.04 18.85
N GLU A 459 -5.38 -5.24 18.45
CA GLU A 459 -5.52 -5.58 17.02
C GLU A 459 -6.63 -4.75 16.32
N LEU A 460 -7.57 -4.19 17.10
CA LEU A 460 -8.70 -3.38 16.63
C LEU A 460 -8.49 -1.85 16.80
N GLU A 461 -7.39 -1.42 17.43
CA GLU A 461 -7.12 -0.02 17.83
C GLU A 461 -6.98 0.98 16.68
N ASN A 462 -6.99 0.56 15.41
CA ASN A 462 -6.88 1.47 14.27
C ASN A 462 -7.78 1.06 13.10
N TYR A 463 -8.76 1.89 12.78
CA TYR A 463 -9.56 1.78 11.56
C TYR A 463 -8.86 2.50 10.41
N PHE A 464 -7.96 1.79 9.72
CA PHE A 464 -7.40 2.24 8.45
C PHE A 464 -7.56 1.15 7.40
N ALA A 465 -8.66 1.22 6.66
CA ALA A 465 -9.02 0.23 5.64
C ALA A 465 -9.98 0.82 4.60
N PRO A 466 -10.07 0.20 3.41
CA PRO A 466 -11.06 0.57 2.41
C PRO A 466 -12.51 0.45 2.93
N PRO A 467 -13.45 1.31 2.49
CA PRO A 467 -14.85 1.30 2.92
C PRO A 467 -15.54 -0.07 2.89
N MET A 468 -15.22 -0.92 1.91
CA MET A 468 -15.74 -2.29 1.78
C MET A 468 -15.54 -3.13 3.06
N PHE A 469 -14.48 -2.87 3.81
CA PHE A 469 -14.13 -3.63 5.01
C PHE A 469 -14.87 -3.16 6.26
N GLY A 470 -15.60 -2.04 6.20
CA GLY A 470 -16.24 -1.41 7.36
C GLY A 470 -17.20 -2.31 8.11
N LEU A 471 -17.98 -3.16 7.42
CA LEU A 471 -18.86 -4.14 8.06
C LEU A 471 -18.04 -5.11 8.93
N PHE A 472 -16.99 -5.69 8.37
CA PHE A 472 -16.19 -6.71 9.03
C PHE A 472 -15.42 -6.15 10.22
N TYR A 473 -14.93 -4.91 10.12
CA TYR A 473 -14.37 -4.21 11.27
C TYR A 473 -15.37 -4.11 12.42
N HIS A 474 -16.57 -3.57 12.15
CA HIS A 474 -17.58 -3.36 13.19
C HIS A 474 -18.14 -4.68 13.74
N LEU A 475 -18.20 -5.75 12.94
CA LEU A 475 -18.50 -7.09 13.43
C LEU A 475 -17.44 -7.58 14.42
N CYS A 476 -16.15 -7.44 14.08
CA CYS A 476 -15.06 -7.83 14.98
C CYS A 476 -15.07 -7.01 16.28
N CYS A 477 -15.27 -5.68 16.19
CA CYS A 477 -15.48 -4.83 17.36
C CYS A 477 -16.64 -5.33 18.20
N TYR A 478 -17.81 -5.55 17.61
CA TYR A 478 -19.00 -6.01 18.34
C TYR A 478 -18.80 -7.36 19.04
N TRP A 479 -18.09 -8.31 18.42
CA TRP A 479 -17.81 -9.61 19.04
C TRP A 479 -16.79 -9.53 20.17
N VAL A 480 -15.85 -8.59 20.13
CA VAL A 480 -14.85 -8.39 21.19
C VAL A 480 -15.42 -7.55 22.33
N SER A 481 -16.00 -6.39 22.01
CA SER A 481 -16.68 -5.52 22.95
C SER A 481 -17.56 -4.50 22.22
N GLU A 482 -18.82 -4.40 22.62
CA GLU A 482 -19.79 -3.47 22.04
C GLU A 482 -19.30 -1.99 22.09
N SER A 483 -18.52 -1.62 23.11
CA SER A 483 -17.98 -0.26 23.26
C SER A 483 -16.95 0.13 22.19
N LEU A 484 -16.34 -0.85 21.51
CA LEU A 484 -15.40 -0.61 20.41
C LEU A 484 -16.14 -0.20 19.12
N VAL A 485 -17.45 -0.42 19.03
CA VAL A 485 -18.23 -0.10 17.85
C VAL A 485 -18.52 1.40 17.80
N SER A 486 -17.88 2.11 16.87
CA SER A 486 -18.26 3.48 16.55
C SER A 486 -19.60 3.53 15.82
N ILE A 487 -20.69 3.82 16.54
CA ILE A 487 -22.05 3.97 15.98
C ILE A 487 -22.08 5.00 14.85
N ARG A 488 -21.35 6.12 15.00
CA ARG A 488 -21.27 7.17 13.96
C ARG A 488 -20.64 6.63 12.68
N SER A 489 -19.52 5.93 12.79
CA SER A 489 -18.82 5.34 11.64
C SER A 489 -19.70 4.29 10.94
N LEU A 490 -20.28 3.36 11.72
CA LEU A 490 -21.15 2.30 11.21
C LEU A 490 -22.40 2.88 10.51
N THR A 491 -23.02 3.92 11.09
CA THR A 491 -24.16 4.62 10.50
C THR A 491 -23.80 5.26 9.16
N ASN A 492 -22.66 5.95 9.09
CA ASN A 492 -22.20 6.59 7.86
C ASN A 492 -21.85 5.56 6.77
N ALA A 493 -21.18 4.47 7.14
CA ALA A 493 -20.86 3.37 6.24
C ALA A 493 -22.13 2.71 5.69
N CYS A 494 -23.14 2.45 6.55
CA CYS A 494 -24.42 1.87 6.15
C CYS A 494 -25.16 2.75 5.14
N LYS A 495 -25.28 4.06 5.43
CA LYS A 495 -25.91 5.03 4.51
C LYS A 495 -25.16 5.12 3.19
N ASN A 496 -23.82 5.16 3.21
CA ASN A 496 -23.01 5.21 2.01
C ASN A 496 -23.18 3.96 1.14
N ALA A 497 -23.08 2.77 1.73
CA ALA A 497 -23.28 1.50 1.04
C ALA A 497 -24.68 1.43 0.39
N HIS A 498 -25.73 1.82 1.12
CA HIS A 498 -27.10 1.85 0.60
C HIS A 498 -27.24 2.79 -0.60
N LYS A 499 -26.76 4.05 -0.46
CA LYS A 499 -26.79 5.06 -1.53
C LYS A 499 -26.06 4.62 -2.80
N LYS A 500 -25.03 3.79 -2.67
CA LYS A 500 -24.19 3.29 -3.78
C LYS A 500 -24.67 1.94 -4.33
N GLY A 501 -25.76 1.39 -3.81
CA GLY A 501 -26.40 0.17 -4.31
C GLY A 501 -25.88 -1.13 -3.70
N TYR A 502 -25.02 -1.08 -2.68
CA TYR A 502 -24.51 -2.25 -1.96
C TYR A 502 -25.51 -2.70 -0.89
N HIS A 503 -26.70 -3.14 -1.31
CA HIS A 503 -27.85 -3.34 -0.41
C HIS A 503 -27.62 -4.44 0.63
N TRP A 504 -26.95 -5.55 0.29
CA TRP A 504 -26.62 -6.58 1.28
C TRP A 504 -25.66 -6.05 2.35
N LEU A 505 -24.57 -5.38 1.97
CA LEU A 505 -23.66 -4.76 2.95
C LEU A 505 -24.38 -3.76 3.85
N ALA A 506 -25.22 -2.90 3.27
CA ALA A 506 -26.00 -1.94 4.03
C ALA A 506 -26.98 -2.61 5.00
N GLY A 507 -27.63 -3.69 4.55
CA GLY A 507 -28.53 -4.48 5.39
C GLY A 507 -27.82 -5.14 6.55
N GLU A 508 -26.67 -5.79 6.33
CA GLU A 508 -25.85 -6.37 7.39
C GLU A 508 -25.43 -5.33 8.44
N MET A 509 -25.00 -4.15 7.99
CA MET A 509 -24.68 -3.04 8.89
C MET A 509 -25.92 -2.56 9.66
N ASN A 510 -27.09 -2.49 9.03
CA ASN A 510 -28.33 -2.11 9.69
C ASN A 510 -28.82 -3.15 10.69
N ALA A 511 -28.63 -4.44 10.41
CA ALA A 511 -28.92 -5.52 11.34
C ALA A 511 -28.05 -5.44 12.61
N LEU A 512 -26.78 -5.06 12.46
CA LEU A 512 -25.90 -4.78 13.60
C LEU A 512 -26.37 -3.54 14.38
N LEU A 513 -26.72 -2.45 13.69
CA LEU A 513 -27.26 -1.24 14.34
C LEU A 513 -28.56 -1.53 15.10
N ARG A 514 -29.47 -2.32 14.51
CA ARG A 514 -30.70 -2.78 15.18
C ARG A 514 -30.40 -3.56 16.45
N LYS A 515 -29.42 -4.44 16.41
CA LYS A 515 -28.99 -5.21 17.60
C LYS A 515 -28.52 -4.29 18.73
N MET A 516 -27.99 -3.11 18.40
CA MET A 516 -27.57 -2.05 19.34
C MET A 516 -28.65 -0.99 19.61
N GLY A 517 -29.89 -1.19 19.13
CA GLY A 517 -31.00 -0.24 19.32
C GLY A 517 -30.87 1.07 18.52
N LYS A 518 -30.10 1.07 17.42
CA LYS A 518 -29.80 2.24 16.56
C LYS A 518 -30.18 2.01 15.10
N GLU A 519 -31.19 1.18 14.84
CA GLU A 519 -31.67 0.85 13.49
C GLU A 519 -31.93 2.11 12.65
N LEU A 520 -31.56 2.06 11.37
CA LEU A 520 -31.84 3.10 10.40
C LEU A 520 -33.14 2.78 9.64
N PRO A 521 -34.17 3.63 9.73
CA PRO A 521 -35.41 3.43 8.98
C PRO A 521 -35.15 3.54 7.48
N GLY A 522 -35.87 2.73 6.69
CA GLY A 522 -35.79 2.73 5.22
C GLY A 522 -34.64 1.91 4.63
N ILE A 523 -33.73 1.35 5.44
CA ILE A 523 -32.71 0.41 4.97
C ILE A 523 -33.16 -1.02 5.35
N PRO A 524 -33.43 -1.91 4.37
CA PRO A 524 -33.87 -3.26 4.66
C PRO A 524 -32.84 -4.07 5.45
N MET A 525 -33.31 -5.07 6.20
CA MET A 525 -32.45 -6.10 6.81
C MET A 525 -31.86 -7.01 5.71
N PRO A 526 -30.72 -7.68 5.96
CA PRO A 526 -30.15 -8.58 4.98
C PRO A 526 -31.05 -9.81 4.84
N GLY A 527 -31.15 -10.37 3.64
CA GLY A 527 -31.78 -11.67 3.46
C GLY A 527 -30.94 -12.76 4.16
N GLY A 528 -31.61 -13.68 4.87
CA GLY A 528 -30.93 -14.76 5.59
C GLY A 528 -30.59 -14.41 7.04
N GLU A 529 -29.63 -15.12 7.62
CA GLU A 529 -29.19 -14.88 9.00
C GLU A 529 -28.09 -13.81 9.03
N PRO A 530 -28.29 -12.68 9.76
CA PRO A 530 -27.28 -11.62 9.83
C PRO A 530 -25.95 -12.10 10.40
N LEU A 531 -24.85 -11.59 9.84
CA LEU A 531 -23.50 -12.01 10.19
C LEU A 531 -23.13 -11.72 11.65
N HIS A 532 -23.74 -10.72 12.30
CA HIS A 532 -23.48 -10.47 13.73
C HIS A 532 -23.82 -11.68 14.61
N LYS A 533 -24.65 -12.63 14.14
CA LYS A 533 -25.00 -13.88 14.85
C LYS A 533 -23.97 -15.00 14.70
N VAL A 534 -22.93 -14.84 13.88
CA VAL A 534 -21.83 -15.81 13.74
C VAL A 534 -21.27 -16.19 15.11
N LEU A 535 -21.04 -15.20 15.98
CA LEU A 535 -20.76 -15.40 17.39
C LEU A 535 -21.90 -14.81 18.23
N PRO A 536 -22.29 -15.46 19.35
CA PRO A 536 -23.21 -14.85 20.29
C PRO A 536 -22.48 -13.71 21.00
N ARG A 537 -23.22 -12.80 21.63
CA ARG A 537 -22.59 -11.90 22.61
C ARG A 537 -22.21 -12.77 23.80
N ILE A 538 -20.91 -13.03 23.97
CA ILE A 538 -20.39 -13.72 25.15
C ILE A 538 -20.04 -12.60 26.14
N GLU A 539 -20.82 -12.47 27.20
CA GLU A 539 -20.50 -11.51 28.26
C GLU A 539 -19.14 -11.86 28.87
N GLU A 540 -18.42 -10.85 29.36
CA GLU A 540 -17.03 -11.00 29.81
C GLU A 540 -16.87 -12.08 30.89
N TRP A 541 -17.82 -12.10 31.84
CA TRP A 541 -17.88 -13.11 32.90
C TRP A 541 -18.17 -14.50 32.35
N GLU A 542 -18.99 -14.61 31.30
CA GLU A 542 -19.36 -15.88 30.66
C GLU A 542 -18.18 -16.45 29.87
N ASN A 543 -17.39 -15.59 29.20
CA ASN A 543 -16.18 -16.03 28.51
C ASN A 543 -15.11 -16.49 29.51
N ALA A 544 -14.86 -15.68 30.55
CA ALA A 544 -13.93 -16.03 31.62
C ALA A 544 -14.35 -17.34 32.31
N LEU A 545 -15.65 -17.52 32.59
CA LEU A 545 -16.20 -18.74 33.17
C LEU A 545 -16.09 -19.95 32.23
N ASN A 546 -16.39 -19.79 30.94
CA ASN A 546 -16.27 -20.86 29.95
C ASN A 546 -14.82 -21.34 29.78
N VAL A 547 -13.86 -20.42 29.83
CA VAL A 547 -12.44 -20.76 29.82
C VAL A 547 -12.03 -21.43 31.13
N LEU A 548 -12.46 -20.91 32.27
CA LEU A 548 -12.20 -21.52 33.60
C LEU A 548 -12.82 -22.92 33.73
N LEU A 549 -14.03 -23.15 33.22
CA LEU A 549 -14.69 -24.45 33.21
C LEU A 549 -13.95 -25.46 32.32
N LYS A 550 -13.44 -25.01 31.16
CA LYS A 550 -12.60 -25.85 30.27
C LYS A 550 -11.22 -26.14 30.87
N MET A 551 -10.69 -25.25 31.70
CA MET A 551 -9.47 -25.48 32.48
C MET A 551 -9.73 -26.42 33.68
N GLY A 552 -10.88 -26.27 34.37
CA GLY A 552 -11.30 -27.11 35.49
C GLY A 552 -11.74 -28.52 35.08
N GLY A 553 -12.15 -28.72 33.82
CA GLY A 553 -12.51 -30.03 33.25
C GLY A 553 -11.32 -30.90 32.81
N LYS A 554 -10.09 -30.38 32.87
CA LYS A 554 -8.87 -31.18 32.66
C LYS A 554 -8.12 -31.34 33.98
N LYS A 555 -8.49 -32.38 34.74
CA LYS A 555 -7.45 -33.16 35.43
C LYS A 555 -6.65 -33.89 34.35
N SER A 556 -5.79 -33.16 33.63
CA SER A 556 -4.70 -33.78 32.89
C SER A 556 -3.65 -34.20 33.91
N ALA A 557 -3.76 -35.45 34.36
CA ALA A 557 -2.60 -36.16 34.84
C ALA A 557 -1.61 -36.29 33.66
N SER A 558 -0.63 -35.41 33.59
CA SER A 558 0.53 -35.57 32.71
C SER A 558 1.71 -34.70 33.17
N GLY A 559 2.70 -35.34 33.81
CA GLY A 559 4.12 -35.10 33.48
C GLY A 559 4.95 -34.19 34.38
N ASP A 560 5.63 -34.82 35.36
CA ASP A 560 6.93 -34.47 35.95
C ASP A 560 7.06 -33.15 36.73
N GLY A 561 7.00 -33.24 38.06
CA GLY A 561 7.19 -32.13 39.00
C GLY A 561 8.62 -31.57 39.00
N LYS A 562 8.93 -30.70 38.04
CA LYS A 562 10.11 -29.82 38.06
C LYS A 562 9.65 -28.37 38.12
N THR A 563 9.84 -27.75 39.28
CA THR A 563 9.63 -26.31 39.48
C THR A 563 10.60 -25.51 38.61
N ASP A 564 10.11 -24.57 37.81
CA ASP A 564 10.91 -23.69 36.95
C ASP A 564 10.56 -22.21 37.12
N ARG A 565 11.51 -21.31 36.84
CA ARG A 565 11.37 -19.85 37.05
C ARG A 565 12.14 -19.02 36.02
N ILE A 566 11.81 -17.73 35.95
CA ILE A 566 12.62 -16.71 35.28
C ILE A 566 13.41 -15.93 36.34
N ALA A 567 14.74 -16.02 36.26
CA ALA A 567 15.66 -15.29 37.13
C ALA A 567 16.29 -14.13 36.34
N TRP A 568 16.31 -12.93 36.92
CA TRP A 568 17.01 -11.78 36.37
C TRP A 568 18.40 -11.68 36.96
N LEU A 569 19.42 -11.77 36.13
CA LEU A 569 20.81 -11.67 36.54
C LEU A 569 21.32 -10.26 36.22
N VAL A 570 21.70 -9.51 37.24
CA VAL A 570 22.23 -8.14 37.09
C VAL A 570 23.74 -8.10 37.30
N ASN A 571 24.41 -7.33 36.45
CA ASN A 571 25.80 -6.96 36.60
C ASN A 571 25.90 -5.44 36.67
N PHE A 572 26.15 -4.92 37.88
CA PHE A 572 26.25 -3.48 38.12
C PHE A 572 27.54 -2.86 37.58
N GLU A 573 28.63 -3.64 37.44
CA GLU A 573 29.90 -3.17 36.89
C GLU A 573 29.78 -2.90 35.38
N SER A 574 29.10 -3.79 34.66
CA SER A 574 28.87 -3.63 33.22
C SER A 574 27.56 -2.94 32.87
N GLY A 575 26.67 -2.72 33.85
CA GLY A 575 25.35 -2.12 33.63
C GLY A 575 24.39 -3.00 32.82
N HIS A 576 24.49 -4.33 32.89
CA HIS A 576 23.65 -5.24 32.11
C HIS A 576 22.71 -6.09 32.97
N VAL A 577 21.56 -6.46 32.41
CA VAL A 577 20.58 -7.39 33.00
C VAL A 577 20.25 -8.50 31.99
N GLN A 578 20.23 -9.75 32.43
CA GLN A 578 19.90 -10.91 31.60
C GLN A 578 18.84 -11.80 32.26
N ALA A 579 17.79 -12.13 31.52
CA ALA A 579 16.81 -13.13 31.94
C ALA A 579 17.33 -14.55 31.69
N ARG A 580 17.15 -15.44 32.67
CA ARG A 580 17.43 -16.88 32.52
C ARG A 580 16.27 -17.75 32.98
N HIS A 581 15.92 -18.73 32.15
CA HIS A 581 14.98 -19.78 32.51
C HIS A 581 15.72 -20.87 33.29
N GLN A 582 15.43 -20.97 34.59
CA GLN A 582 16.06 -21.90 35.52
C GLN A 582 15.07 -22.99 35.94
N THR A 583 15.57 -24.21 36.08
CA THR A 583 14.82 -25.35 36.63
C THR A 583 15.44 -25.78 37.96
N TYR A 584 14.60 -26.28 38.86
CA TYR A 584 15.03 -26.77 40.17
C TYR A 584 15.55 -28.21 40.07
N GLY A 585 16.81 -28.43 40.46
CA GLY A 585 17.47 -29.74 40.50
C GLY A 585 17.67 -30.26 41.91
N LYS A 586 18.35 -31.41 42.04
CA LYS A 586 18.60 -32.09 43.34
C LYS A 586 19.39 -31.26 44.36
N SER A 587 20.11 -30.23 43.92
CA SER A 587 20.96 -29.37 44.75
C SER A 587 20.62 -27.87 44.59
N GLY A 588 19.38 -27.55 44.19
CA GLY A 588 18.88 -26.18 44.03
C GLY A 588 18.71 -25.73 42.58
N TRP A 589 18.62 -24.41 42.36
CA TRP A 589 18.43 -23.82 41.04
C TRP A 589 19.64 -24.04 40.12
N LEU A 590 19.40 -24.58 38.93
CA LEU A 590 20.43 -24.75 37.89
C LEU A 590 20.71 -23.41 37.19
N LYS A 591 21.88 -23.29 36.52
CA LYS A 591 22.34 -22.05 35.85
C LYS A 591 21.33 -21.48 34.84
N GLY A 592 20.48 -22.33 34.28
CA GLY A 592 19.42 -21.94 33.36
C GLY A 592 19.91 -21.49 31.98
N ARG A 593 18.98 -21.41 31.03
CA ARG A 593 19.23 -20.94 29.66
C ARG A 593 18.91 -19.45 29.56
N ALA A 594 19.76 -18.69 28.86
CA ALA A 594 19.49 -17.28 28.59
C ALA A 594 18.24 -17.14 27.71
N VAL A 595 17.39 -16.18 28.04
CA VAL A 595 16.15 -15.87 27.32
C VAL A 595 16.38 -14.59 26.53
N SER A 596 16.07 -14.60 25.24
CA SER A 596 16.19 -13.40 24.41
C SER A 596 15.09 -12.38 24.74
N PHE A 597 15.43 -11.10 24.64
CA PHE A 597 14.50 -10.01 24.93
C PHE A 597 13.28 -10.04 24.01
N SER A 598 13.45 -10.40 22.74
CA SER A 598 12.33 -10.57 21.80
C SER A 598 11.31 -11.63 22.26
N ARG A 599 11.74 -12.69 22.95
CA ARG A 599 10.83 -13.71 23.50
C ARG A 599 10.11 -13.22 24.75
N LEU A 600 10.80 -12.45 25.60
CA LEU A 600 10.21 -11.82 26.78
C LEU A 600 9.12 -10.82 26.37
N GLN A 601 9.40 -9.98 25.37
CA GLN A 601 8.46 -8.98 24.86
C GLN A 601 7.22 -9.60 24.18
N LYS A 602 7.37 -10.77 23.57
CA LYS A 602 6.25 -11.52 22.95
C LYS A 602 5.42 -12.32 23.95
N GLY A 603 5.90 -12.48 25.20
CA GLY A 603 5.26 -13.35 26.19
C GLY A 603 5.43 -14.84 25.91
N ASP A 604 6.37 -15.25 25.06
CA ASP A 604 6.63 -16.64 24.65
C ASP A 604 7.45 -17.44 25.71
N VAL A 605 7.31 -17.04 26.98
CA VAL A 605 8.12 -17.50 28.11
C VAL A 605 7.18 -17.83 29.27
N PRO A 606 7.12 -19.10 29.73
CA PRO A 606 6.27 -19.49 30.85
C PRO A 606 6.76 -18.85 32.17
N ASN A 607 5.86 -18.71 33.15
CA ASN A 607 6.12 -18.23 34.51
C ASN A 607 6.63 -16.77 34.62
N LEU A 608 6.26 -15.89 33.69
CA LEU A 608 6.43 -14.44 33.86
C LEU A 608 5.38 -13.88 34.83
N THR A 609 5.82 -13.13 35.82
CA THR A 609 5.02 -12.39 36.79
C THR A 609 4.59 -11.02 36.26
N ALA A 610 3.66 -10.37 36.95
CA ALA A 610 3.25 -8.99 36.62
C ALA A 610 4.41 -7.99 36.74
N GLN A 611 5.33 -8.20 37.70
CA GLN A 611 6.50 -7.33 37.89
C GLN A 611 7.53 -7.52 36.77
N ASP A 612 7.71 -8.75 36.28
CA ASP A 612 8.53 -9.03 35.11
C ASP A 612 8.03 -8.25 33.88
N GLN A 613 6.71 -8.24 33.67
CA GLN A 613 6.11 -7.54 32.54
C GLN A 613 6.27 -6.01 32.63
N LEU A 614 6.17 -5.43 33.83
CA LEU A 614 6.43 -4.00 34.04
C LEU A 614 7.86 -3.63 33.66
N PHE A 615 8.84 -4.44 34.07
CA PHE A 615 10.23 -4.25 33.69
C PHE A 615 10.45 -4.43 32.18
N ILE A 616 9.92 -5.50 31.57
CA ILE A 616 10.07 -5.75 30.13
C ILE A 616 9.49 -4.59 29.31
N ASN A 617 8.32 -4.08 29.69
CA ASN A 617 7.63 -3.00 28.97
C ASN A 617 8.30 -1.63 29.13
N SER A 618 9.10 -1.43 30.19
CA SER A 618 9.83 -0.17 30.37
C SER A 618 11.10 -0.08 29.51
N ILE A 619 11.55 -1.19 28.91
CA ILE A 619 12.72 -1.24 28.03
C ILE A 619 12.29 -0.89 26.59
N ARG A 620 12.73 0.27 26.10
CA ARG A 620 12.41 0.76 24.74
C ARG A 620 13.10 -0.05 23.63
N TYR A 621 14.32 -0.52 23.86
CA TYR A 621 15.11 -1.24 22.85
C TYR A 621 16.19 -2.12 23.48
N ALA A 622 16.24 -3.40 23.13
CA ALA A 622 17.31 -4.32 23.52
C ALA A 622 17.47 -5.46 22.51
N TRP A 623 18.72 -5.89 22.27
CA TRP A 623 19.05 -6.98 21.35
C TRP A 623 19.65 -8.19 22.07
N GLY A 624 19.32 -9.39 21.57
CA GLY A 624 19.86 -10.64 22.12
C GLY A 624 19.26 -10.96 23.49
N SER A 625 20.07 -11.53 24.38
CA SER A 625 19.66 -11.94 25.73
C SER A 625 20.31 -11.11 26.84
N SER A 626 20.99 -10.01 26.49
CA SER A 626 21.59 -9.09 27.46
C SER A 626 20.98 -7.71 27.24
N ILE A 627 20.42 -7.13 28.30
CA ILE A 627 19.78 -5.82 28.27
C ILE A 627 20.79 -4.84 28.85
N ASN A 628 21.31 -3.93 28.02
CA ASN A 628 22.12 -2.83 28.51
C ASN A 628 21.22 -1.82 29.22
N MET A 629 21.53 -1.50 30.47
CA MET A 629 20.73 -0.65 31.34
C MET A 629 21.36 0.72 31.61
N THR A 630 22.47 1.08 30.96
CA THR A 630 23.20 2.35 31.19
C THR A 630 22.37 3.60 30.86
N HIS A 631 21.42 3.51 29.92
CA HIS A 631 20.55 4.61 29.52
C HIS A 631 19.08 4.43 29.96
N HIS A 632 18.80 3.45 30.84
CA HIS A 632 17.45 3.10 31.28
C HIS A 632 17.21 3.40 32.78
N SER A 633 17.45 4.64 33.19
CA SER A 633 17.36 5.09 34.59
C SER A 633 15.99 4.85 35.24
N THR A 634 14.91 4.92 34.47
CA THR A 634 13.54 4.64 34.94
C THR A 634 13.24 3.14 35.07
N SER A 635 13.80 2.30 34.19
CA SER A 635 13.55 0.85 34.18
C SER A 635 14.14 0.14 35.39
N TRP A 636 15.22 0.67 35.97
CA TRP A 636 15.79 0.15 37.22
C TRP A 636 14.77 0.11 38.36
N LYS A 637 13.85 1.08 38.41
CA LYS A 637 12.83 1.16 39.46
C LYS A 637 11.90 -0.06 39.49
N HIS A 638 11.67 -0.70 38.35
CA HIS A 638 10.80 -1.88 38.27
C HIS A 638 11.49 -3.17 38.76
N LEU A 639 12.83 -3.19 38.79
CA LEU A 639 13.62 -4.30 39.34
C LEU A 639 13.87 -4.18 40.85
N VAL A 640 13.70 -2.99 41.44
CA VAL A 640 13.85 -2.81 42.89
C VAL A 640 12.82 -3.67 43.63
N GLY A 641 13.28 -4.48 44.57
CA GLY A 641 12.44 -5.40 45.35
C GLY A 641 11.94 -6.61 44.57
N HIS A 642 12.42 -6.85 43.34
CA HIS A 642 12.01 -8.02 42.57
C HIS A 642 12.50 -9.33 43.22
N PRO A 643 11.60 -10.27 43.58
CA PRO A 643 11.96 -11.46 44.37
C PRO A 643 12.88 -12.45 43.62
N LEU A 644 13.01 -12.29 42.30
CA LEU A 644 13.82 -13.13 41.41
C LEU A 644 14.96 -12.36 40.71
N LEU A 645 15.42 -11.26 41.31
CA LEU A 645 16.62 -10.54 40.87
C LEU A 645 17.85 -11.01 41.66
N PHE A 646 18.91 -11.38 40.95
CA PHE A 646 20.13 -11.93 41.51
C PHE A 646 21.37 -11.28 40.88
N LEU A 647 22.48 -11.23 41.61
CA LEU A 647 23.76 -10.84 41.04
C LEU A 647 24.24 -11.90 40.02
N GLU A 648 24.77 -11.47 38.88
CA GLU A 648 25.26 -12.38 37.83
C GLU A 648 26.35 -13.34 38.35
N LYS A 649 27.20 -12.86 39.28
CA LYS A 649 28.25 -13.65 39.94
C LYS A 649 27.69 -14.68 40.95
N SER A 650 26.43 -14.56 41.37
CA SER A 650 25.76 -15.42 42.36
C SER A 650 24.32 -15.78 41.96
N PRO A 651 24.08 -16.52 40.86
CA PRO A 651 22.75 -16.70 40.25
C PRO A 651 21.82 -17.68 40.97
N LYS A 652 22.17 -18.11 42.19
CA LYS A 652 21.48 -19.17 42.96
C LYS A 652 20.89 -18.67 44.29
N THR A 653 21.24 -17.47 44.73
CA THR A 653 20.92 -16.91 46.05
C THR A 653 20.54 -15.46 45.92
#